data_AF-A0A8C5DDG4-F1
#
_entry.id   AF-A0A8C5DDG4-F1
#
_cell.length_a   1.000
_cell.length_b   1.000
_cell.length_c   1.000
_cell.angle_alpha   90.00
_cell.angle_beta   90.00
_cell.angle_gamma   90.00
#
_symmetry.space_group_name_H-M   'P 1'
#
loop_
_entity.id
_entity.type
_entity.pdbx_description
1 polymer ?
#
loop_
_entity_poly.entity_id
_entity_poly.type
_entity_poly.pdbx_seq_one_letter_code
_entity_poly.pdbx_strand_id
1 'polypeptide(L)'
;FPDTMSPIKALTMKDYENQITALKTENFNLKLRIYFMEERMQQKCDDSTEDIFKTNIELKVELESMKRELAEKHELLISASKALESLASRESAEPQRVREQYQREMEAVKEALNKKIAVLQESLQKSEEEVEKMAAIAEQEKLKNINMEKQLQAVGPLQTFTSASVSSPVHELQQALEEKDSIIEQLRITLQNQDAVIQQKSRQDQKTDMPMVDCVRCLSDIIAKKDEQLESDDHLLETTNKMLTEELNQAKSINQNLTQNLEEFQTQNKTLSGKLEDKEGELNSEKKNALKRDKTIQGLTQVLREKEKEIAELCHEIEDRDDALTKAREAAHKAQLQKYQGVEEHQNLLMSKQSELAQLQGEHHNKVLEAQKLQRALDRKEQELADLQQAREQLEAELEDMQQQKKKGDKALNDLNNQLKKLTGEIGERESALEQQYQEMLEQTKKKLQAHEITIHRLTSTLSDKEQQLQEYINIIRDFEQSNSPNNNDGMLSKLRQRLKEKEKALEQALDEKFVAIEEKDNEIHALQLSLREKERDQERLHNLLSHNEETINNFNSLIKEKDTEMQHLENTLKNLQKAKKDVEDNLNRSLREKDSIISQLQLSLDGKTKDMEEMAASMLSQSHTHGRDLAEQMSQRLKATETMLAESVKAREALVKDNESAVEGLLASISSKDQLLKDSAEHYNRMLSERTQEIEELRRQLSDKQQQLASAEKQSSAAAQEGYLETAELRALLAEKDSLINKLVQRGQDRDQALAEMRKQTGPDQVLELQQTIQIMQQKLDEKEDELSRMNGKDSQENLNLPGKKTVVVLKKELAQKTEALNKALKRENELKMSLAELQSTLTELEGRSEGQAANIESLTATLKTKEEIIDVLHQRLGQRGDSRSQQDQDHSRDHILCAEMDGSLPVLPQRQITIIGGNSQQEGLPNLIALQQEHDALHKALRAEQQLYSNLVRTVKEQDSAQRLHALQLELTAVQLLRQQLEDGIKTNEELRDNLERDIHKAKKREGAVQKQLSDSESLLTPHLSFHSACSPAPVLLFLYVPIYRLLITSSSACVFFHCSLSKCVDSPLICSVLSK
;
A
#
# COMPACT_ATOMS: atom_id res chain seq x y z
N PHE A 1 51.56 54.89 -56.55
CA PHE A 1 52.73 55.03 -57.43
C PHE A 1 52.83 53.79 -58.30
N PRO A 2 53.21 53.89 -59.59
CA PRO A 2 53.85 55.04 -60.23
C PRO A 2 52.90 55.97 -60.99
N ASP A 3 53.41 57.15 -61.36
CA ASP A 3 52.88 58.06 -62.38
C ASP A 3 53.98 58.30 -63.43
N THR A 4 53.67 58.15 -64.71
CA THR A 4 54.40 58.80 -65.82
C THR A 4 53.48 58.95 -67.03
N MET A 5 53.11 60.19 -67.36
CA MET A 5 52.42 60.53 -68.60
C MET A 5 53.26 61.54 -69.39
N SER A 6 53.47 61.26 -70.68
CA SER A 6 54.12 62.19 -71.62
C SER A 6 53.06 62.91 -72.47
N PRO A 7 53.34 64.14 -72.95
CA PRO A 7 52.30 65.03 -73.48
C PRO A 7 51.71 64.58 -74.83
N ILE A 8 50.45 64.99 -75.04
CA ILE A 8 49.54 64.52 -76.08
C ILE A 8 49.85 65.15 -77.46
N LYS A 9 49.82 64.35 -78.53
CA LYS A 9 49.72 64.84 -79.92
C LYS A 9 48.29 65.33 -80.19
N ALA A 10 48.17 66.49 -80.83
CA ALA A 10 46.88 66.99 -81.30
C ALA A 10 46.26 66.03 -82.35
N LEU A 11 45.00 65.67 -82.15
CA LEU A 11 44.20 64.83 -83.05
C LEU A 11 43.45 65.68 -84.09
N THR A 12 43.13 65.11 -85.24
CA THR A 12 42.37 65.81 -86.29
C THR A 12 40.86 65.67 -86.07
N MET A 13 40.05 66.54 -86.68
CA MET A 13 38.58 66.47 -86.58
C MET A 13 38.01 65.09 -86.96
N LYS A 14 38.60 64.42 -87.96
CA LYS A 14 38.18 63.09 -88.38
C LYS A 14 38.47 62.01 -87.33
N ASP A 15 39.53 62.17 -86.54
CA ASP A 15 39.86 61.27 -85.44
C ASP A 15 38.83 61.39 -84.31
N TYR A 16 38.35 62.62 -84.03
CA TYR A 16 37.25 62.84 -83.09
C TYR A 16 35.92 62.24 -83.59
N GLU A 17 35.59 62.37 -84.88
CA GLU A 17 34.40 61.74 -85.47
C GLU A 17 34.45 60.20 -85.40
N ASN A 18 35.63 59.62 -85.69
CA ASN A 18 35.87 58.19 -85.53
C ASN A 18 35.74 57.76 -84.06
N GLN A 19 36.33 58.51 -83.12
CA GLN A 19 36.26 58.23 -81.69
C GLN A 19 34.82 58.30 -81.15
N ILE A 20 34.04 59.32 -81.54
CA ILE A 20 32.62 59.44 -81.21
C ILE A 20 31.82 58.25 -81.76
N THR A 21 32.16 57.76 -82.96
CA THR A 21 31.48 56.61 -83.57
C THR A 21 31.82 55.30 -82.85
N ALA A 22 33.09 55.08 -82.51
CA ALA A 22 33.54 53.95 -81.71
C ALA A 22 32.88 53.93 -80.32
N LEU A 23 32.87 55.07 -79.62
CA LEU A 23 32.21 55.24 -78.33
C LEU A 23 30.70 54.99 -78.42
N LYS A 24 30.02 55.38 -79.51
CA LYS A 24 28.60 55.04 -79.72
C LYS A 24 28.38 53.53 -79.87
N THR A 25 29.22 52.83 -80.63
CA THR A 25 29.12 51.36 -80.75
C THR A 25 29.45 50.65 -79.44
N GLU A 26 30.43 51.13 -78.68
CA GLU A 26 30.76 50.61 -77.35
C GLU A 26 29.61 50.83 -76.35
N ASN A 27 29.01 52.03 -76.33
CA ASN A 27 27.87 52.34 -75.47
C ASN A 27 26.62 51.50 -75.79
N PHE A 28 26.39 51.20 -77.09
CA PHE A 28 25.33 50.29 -77.52
C PHE A 28 25.58 48.84 -77.05
N ASN A 29 26.80 48.33 -77.22
CA ASN A 29 27.19 47.00 -76.73
C ASN A 29 27.13 46.90 -75.20
N LEU A 30 27.50 47.97 -74.48
CA LEU A 30 27.33 48.09 -73.03
C LEU A 30 25.85 48.00 -72.62
N LYS A 31 24.96 48.73 -73.30
CA LYS A 31 23.50 48.66 -73.01
C LYS A 31 22.93 47.26 -73.24
N LEU A 32 23.29 46.58 -74.34
CA LEU A 32 22.90 45.19 -74.56
C LEU A 32 23.44 44.25 -73.47
N ARG A 33 24.69 44.43 -73.06
CA ARG A 33 25.29 43.61 -71.99
C ARG A 33 24.67 43.86 -70.62
N ILE A 34 24.29 45.11 -70.32
CA ILE A 34 23.56 45.48 -69.10
C ILE A 34 22.18 44.83 -69.11
N TYR A 35 21.42 44.97 -70.20
CA TYR A 35 20.10 44.36 -70.36
C TYR A 35 20.13 42.84 -70.14
N PHE A 36 21.04 42.11 -70.79
CA PHE A 36 21.22 40.66 -70.58
C PHE A 36 21.92 40.28 -69.26
N MET A 37 22.28 41.25 -68.42
CA MET A 37 22.68 41.01 -67.02
C MET A 37 21.50 41.26 -66.08
N GLU A 38 20.75 42.34 -66.28
CA GLU A 38 19.52 42.67 -65.53
C GLU A 38 18.47 41.56 -65.71
N GLU A 39 18.18 41.13 -66.94
CA GLU A 39 17.22 40.05 -67.25
C GLU A 39 17.55 38.73 -66.53
N ARG A 40 18.84 38.35 -66.49
CA ARG A 40 19.31 37.14 -65.80
C ARG A 40 19.51 37.31 -64.28
N MET A 41 19.58 38.53 -63.78
CA MET A 41 19.55 38.79 -62.33
C MET A 41 18.12 38.75 -61.81
N GLN A 42 17.17 39.33 -62.57
CA GLN A 42 15.74 39.31 -62.24
C GLN A 42 15.23 37.87 -62.08
N GLN A 43 15.40 37.01 -63.11
CA GLN A 43 15.02 35.60 -63.06
C GLN A 43 15.61 34.86 -61.84
N LYS A 44 16.90 35.07 -61.54
CA LYS A 44 17.56 34.39 -60.42
C LYS A 44 17.13 34.88 -59.04
N CYS A 45 16.74 36.15 -58.91
CA CYS A 45 16.22 36.68 -57.65
C CYS A 45 14.81 36.18 -57.37
N ASP A 46 13.94 36.12 -58.39
CA ASP A 46 12.54 35.74 -58.22
C ASP A 46 12.43 34.23 -57.85
N ASP A 47 13.08 33.33 -58.61
CA ASP A 47 13.11 31.88 -58.33
C ASP A 47 13.59 31.58 -56.89
N SER A 48 14.73 32.16 -56.51
CA SER A 48 15.35 31.90 -55.19
C SER A 48 14.54 32.45 -54.02
N THR A 49 13.74 33.48 -54.25
CA THR A 49 12.88 34.07 -53.22
C THR A 49 11.64 33.21 -52.96
N GLU A 50 11.06 32.60 -54.00
CA GLU A 50 9.94 31.66 -53.84
C GLU A 50 10.36 30.37 -53.13
N ASP A 51 11.53 29.80 -53.48
CA ASP A 51 12.12 28.66 -52.75
C ASP A 51 12.37 29.00 -51.26
N ILE A 52 12.93 30.17 -50.95
CA ILE A 52 13.13 30.60 -49.56
C ILE A 52 11.80 30.70 -48.80
N PHE A 53 10.74 31.27 -49.39
CA PHE A 53 9.44 31.34 -48.74
C PHE A 53 8.82 29.96 -48.55
N LYS A 54 8.95 29.07 -49.53
CA LYS A 54 8.46 27.69 -49.46
C LYS A 54 9.15 26.91 -48.33
N THR A 55 10.50 26.93 -48.27
CA THR A 55 11.26 26.31 -47.17
C THR A 55 10.91 26.94 -45.81
N ASN A 56 10.63 28.25 -45.75
CA ASN A 56 10.19 28.89 -44.50
C ASN A 56 8.80 28.42 -44.04
N ILE A 57 7.88 28.15 -44.98
CA ILE A 57 6.57 27.56 -44.70
C ILE A 57 6.71 26.11 -44.24
N GLU A 58 7.54 25.31 -44.93
CA GLU A 58 7.82 23.90 -44.60
C GLU A 58 8.41 23.78 -43.18
N LEU A 59 9.49 24.52 -42.87
CA LEU A 59 10.09 24.56 -41.53
C LEU A 59 9.13 25.07 -40.45
N LYS A 60 8.16 25.93 -40.80
CA LYS A 60 7.14 26.42 -39.87
C LYS A 60 6.05 25.38 -39.60
N VAL A 61 5.68 24.58 -40.60
CA VAL A 61 4.79 23.42 -40.43
C VAL A 61 5.47 22.34 -39.60
N GLU A 62 6.75 22.05 -39.86
CA GLU A 62 7.55 21.13 -39.04
C GLU A 62 7.66 21.61 -37.58
N LEU A 63 7.95 22.90 -37.34
CA LEU A 63 7.97 23.47 -35.99
C LEU A 63 6.63 23.34 -35.24
N GLU A 64 5.50 23.57 -35.90
CA GLU A 64 4.19 23.39 -35.25
C GLU A 64 3.80 21.91 -35.08
N SER A 65 4.28 21.02 -35.96
CA SER A 65 4.13 19.56 -35.78
C SER A 65 4.95 19.07 -34.58
N MET A 66 6.23 19.45 -34.51
CA MET A 66 7.14 19.10 -33.42
C MET A 66 6.67 19.68 -32.07
N LYS A 67 6.08 20.88 -32.05
CA LYS A 67 5.42 21.43 -30.85
C LYS A 67 4.21 20.59 -30.41
N ARG A 68 3.38 20.13 -31.36
CA ARG A 68 2.22 19.30 -31.06
C ARG A 68 2.64 17.94 -30.51
N GLU A 69 3.59 17.28 -31.17
CA GLU A 69 4.19 16.04 -30.66
C GLU A 69 4.83 16.23 -29.28
N LEU A 70 5.49 17.35 -29.02
CA LEU A 70 6.06 17.66 -27.71
C LEU A 70 4.98 17.84 -26.63
N ALA A 71 3.84 18.46 -26.98
CA ALA A 71 2.70 18.59 -26.09
C ALA A 71 2.02 17.24 -25.81
N GLU A 72 1.76 16.43 -26.84
CA GLU A 72 1.21 15.07 -26.73
C GLU A 72 2.12 14.16 -25.88
N LYS A 73 3.44 14.17 -26.15
CA LYS A 73 4.44 13.46 -25.34
C LYS A 73 4.50 13.99 -23.90
N HIS A 74 4.26 15.29 -23.68
CA HIS A 74 4.19 15.85 -22.32
C HIS A 74 2.92 15.41 -21.57
N GLU A 75 1.75 15.38 -22.21
CA GLU A 75 0.52 14.86 -21.61
C GLU A 75 0.63 13.36 -21.32
N LEU A 76 1.20 12.56 -22.23
CA LEU A 76 1.50 11.15 -21.99
C LEU A 76 2.45 10.96 -20.80
N LEU A 77 3.49 11.81 -20.66
CA LEU A 77 4.42 11.75 -19.54
C LEU A 77 3.77 12.19 -18.22
N ILE A 78 2.87 13.18 -18.23
CA ILE A 78 2.04 13.56 -17.07
C ILE A 78 1.07 12.43 -16.70
N SER A 79 0.48 11.76 -17.68
CA SER A 79 -0.43 10.62 -17.48
C SER A 79 0.31 9.42 -16.88
N ALA A 80 1.49 9.09 -17.42
CA ALA A 80 2.39 8.07 -16.87
C ALA A 80 2.86 8.44 -15.45
N SER A 81 3.19 9.71 -15.19
CA SER A 81 3.57 10.19 -13.85
C SER A 81 2.42 9.99 -12.85
N LYS A 82 1.18 10.33 -13.22
CA LYS A 82 0.00 10.12 -12.35
C LYS A 82 -0.31 8.64 -12.14
N ALA A 83 -0.12 7.80 -13.16
CA ALA A 83 -0.24 6.36 -13.03
C ALA A 83 0.82 5.79 -12.08
N LEU A 84 2.08 6.25 -12.19
CA LEU A 84 3.17 5.87 -11.29
C LEU A 84 2.94 6.38 -9.86
N GLU A 85 2.43 7.60 -9.65
CA GLU A 85 2.02 8.08 -8.32
C GLU A 85 0.85 7.24 -7.74
N SER A 86 -0.11 6.84 -8.58
CA SER A 86 -1.21 5.95 -8.19
C SER A 86 -0.76 4.50 -7.91
N LEU A 87 0.39 4.07 -8.44
CA LEU A 87 1.02 2.78 -8.13
C LEU A 87 1.90 2.89 -6.89
N ALA A 88 2.80 3.87 -6.81
CA ALA A 88 3.67 4.12 -5.67
C ALA A 88 2.89 4.42 -4.37
N SER A 89 1.72 5.07 -4.47
CA SER A 89 0.82 5.25 -3.32
C SER A 89 0.21 3.91 -2.85
N ARG A 90 -0.13 2.99 -3.77
CA ARG A 90 -0.54 1.61 -3.44
C ARG A 90 0.63 0.80 -2.87
N GLU A 91 1.81 0.83 -3.49
CA GLU A 91 3.05 0.22 -2.99
C GLU A 91 3.54 0.84 -1.66
N SER A 92 3.06 2.02 -1.26
CA SER A 92 3.30 2.56 0.09
C SER A 92 2.32 2.04 1.13
N ALA A 93 1.11 1.66 0.70
CA ALA A 93 0.03 1.16 1.56
C ALA A 93 0.04 -0.38 1.66
N GLU A 94 0.49 -1.10 0.65
CA GLU A 94 0.59 -2.56 0.64
C GLU A 94 1.61 -3.11 1.65
N PRO A 95 2.87 -2.68 1.75
CA PRO A 95 3.79 -3.18 2.79
C PRO A 95 3.36 -2.77 4.20
N GLN A 96 2.64 -1.65 4.35
CA GLN A 96 2.02 -1.22 5.61
C GLN A 96 0.89 -2.19 5.98
N ARG A 97 -0.06 -2.44 5.06
CA ARG A 97 -1.17 -3.40 5.24
C ARG A 97 -0.69 -4.83 5.43
N VAL A 98 0.33 -5.26 4.68
CA VAL A 98 0.95 -6.59 4.80
C VAL A 98 1.68 -6.73 6.12
N ARG A 99 2.38 -5.70 6.62
CA ARG A 99 2.95 -5.71 7.98
C ARG A 99 1.85 -5.79 9.04
N GLU A 100 0.81 -4.97 8.94
CA GLU A 100 -0.33 -5.01 9.88
C GLU A 100 -1.14 -6.31 9.80
N GLN A 101 -1.18 -6.95 8.63
CA GLN A 101 -1.82 -8.25 8.41
C GLN A 101 -0.95 -9.36 9.00
N TYR A 102 0.35 -9.43 8.71
CA TYR A 102 1.28 -10.36 9.37
C TYR A 102 1.27 -10.20 10.89
N GLN A 103 1.13 -8.97 11.39
CA GLN A 103 1.08 -8.70 12.83
C GLN A 103 -0.26 -9.16 13.43
N ARG A 104 -1.39 -8.96 12.73
CA ARG A 104 -2.71 -9.53 13.12
C ARG A 104 -2.75 -11.06 13.03
N GLU A 105 -2.18 -11.65 11.97
CA GLU A 105 -2.05 -13.10 11.81
C GLU A 105 -1.15 -13.69 12.91
N MET A 106 -0.06 -13.01 13.29
CA MET A 106 0.81 -13.45 14.38
C MET A 106 0.15 -13.32 15.76
N GLU A 107 -0.63 -12.28 16.04
CA GLU A 107 -1.45 -12.23 17.26
C GLU A 107 -2.58 -13.27 17.24
N ALA A 108 -3.25 -13.50 16.10
CA ALA A 108 -4.28 -14.54 15.98
C ALA A 108 -3.70 -15.96 16.17
N VAL A 109 -2.50 -16.23 15.66
CA VAL A 109 -1.77 -17.48 15.89
C VAL A 109 -1.36 -17.61 17.36
N LYS A 110 -0.87 -16.56 18.02
CA LYS A 110 -0.62 -16.57 19.47
C LYS A 110 -1.89 -16.83 20.26
N GLU A 111 -3.00 -16.20 19.91
CA GLU A 111 -4.28 -16.38 20.61
C GLU A 111 -4.85 -17.78 20.39
N ALA A 112 -4.74 -18.33 19.18
CA ALA A 112 -5.10 -19.72 18.89
C ALA A 112 -4.20 -20.73 19.63
N LEU A 113 -2.90 -20.46 19.74
CA LEU A 113 -1.97 -21.26 20.55
C LEU A 113 -2.31 -21.16 22.04
N ASN A 114 -2.61 -19.97 22.57
CA ASN A 114 -3.02 -19.77 23.96
C ASN A 114 -4.35 -20.48 24.27
N LYS A 115 -5.35 -20.40 23.38
CA LYS A 115 -6.61 -21.16 23.49
C LYS A 115 -6.35 -22.67 23.45
N LYS A 116 -5.45 -23.14 22.59
CA LYS A 116 -5.07 -24.56 22.51
C LYS A 116 -4.29 -25.02 23.74
N ILE A 117 -3.43 -24.17 24.32
CA ILE A 117 -2.75 -24.42 25.59
C ILE A 117 -3.78 -24.50 26.73
N ALA A 118 -4.75 -23.58 26.81
CA ALA A 118 -5.81 -23.62 27.82
C ALA A 118 -6.67 -24.89 27.71
N VAL A 119 -7.09 -25.29 26.51
CA VAL A 119 -7.83 -26.55 26.29
C VAL A 119 -6.97 -27.78 26.62
N LEU A 120 -5.66 -27.74 26.30
CA LEU A 120 -4.74 -28.81 26.69
C LEU A 120 -4.55 -28.88 28.22
N GLN A 121 -4.45 -27.75 28.90
CA GLN A 121 -4.39 -27.66 30.37
C GLN A 121 -5.69 -28.18 31.02
N GLU A 122 -6.86 -27.81 30.49
CA GLU A 122 -8.15 -28.34 30.96
C GLU A 122 -8.27 -29.85 30.71
N SER A 123 -7.78 -30.35 29.58
CA SER A 123 -7.76 -31.79 29.29
C SER A 123 -6.75 -32.55 30.15
N LEU A 124 -5.61 -31.93 30.48
CA LEU A 124 -4.61 -32.46 31.39
C LEU A 124 -5.18 -32.52 32.81
N GLN A 125 -5.76 -31.43 33.31
CA GLN A 125 -6.39 -31.40 34.64
C GLN A 125 -7.51 -32.45 34.73
N LYS A 126 -8.37 -32.59 33.72
CA LYS A 126 -9.38 -33.66 33.69
C LYS A 126 -8.75 -35.06 33.68
N SER A 127 -7.65 -35.25 32.97
CA SER A 127 -6.90 -36.51 32.99
C SER A 127 -6.20 -36.75 34.33
N GLU A 128 -5.74 -35.71 35.02
CA GLU A 128 -5.15 -35.78 36.36
C GLU A 128 -6.23 -36.09 37.40
N GLU A 129 -7.42 -35.48 37.31
CA GLU A 129 -8.59 -35.82 38.13
C GLU A 129 -9.08 -37.26 37.89
N GLU A 130 -9.10 -37.75 36.64
CA GLU A 130 -9.41 -39.16 36.36
C GLU A 130 -8.30 -40.11 36.81
N VAL A 131 -7.03 -39.71 36.74
CA VAL A 131 -5.90 -40.47 37.31
C VAL A 131 -5.93 -40.46 38.84
N GLU A 132 -6.37 -39.37 39.49
CA GLU A 132 -6.57 -39.31 40.94
C GLU A 132 -7.78 -40.14 41.37
N LYS A 133 -8.89 -40.14 40.62
CA LYS A 133 -10.01 -41.06 40.82
C LYS A 133 -9.56 -42.52 40.64
N MET A 134 -8.79 -42.84 39.60
CA MET A 134 -8.21 -44.18 39.40
C MET A 134 -7.20 -44.53 40.49
N ALA A 135 -6.42 -43.59 41.01
CA ALA A 135 -5.50 -43.80 42.14
C ALA A 135 -6.25 -44.02 43.45
N ALA A 136 -7.36 -43.31 43.70
CA ALA A 136 -8.22 -43.51 44.85
C ALA A 136 -9.00 -44.83 44.77
N ILE A 137 -9.44 -45.23 43.57
CA ILE A 137 -10.02 -46.56 43.31
C ILE A 137 -8.96 -47.64 43.50
N ALA A 138 -7.75 -47.46 42.96
CA ALA A 138 -6.63 -48.39 43.12
C ALA A 138 -6.11 -48.43 44.57
N GLU A 139 -6.21 -47.36 45.35
CA GLU A 139 -5.90 -47.37 46.78
C GLU A 139 -7.03 -48.01 47.59
N GLN A 140 -8.30 -47.78 47.24
CA GLN A 140 -9.42 -48.54 47.83
C GLN A 140 -9.32 -50.03 47.50
N GLU A 141 -8.91 -50.38 46.27
CA GLU A 141 -8.71 -51.76 45.82
C GLU A 141 -7.42 -52.36 46.40
N LYS A 142 -6.36 -51.59 46.61
CA LYS A 142 -5.18 -51.96 47.40
C LYS A 142 -5.52 -52.14 48.88
N LEU A 143 -6.45 -51.37 49.46
CA LEU A 143 -6.93 -51.57 50.83
C LEU A 143 -7.84 -52.81 50.92
N LYS A 144 -8.70 -53.04 49.92
CA LYS A 144 -9.46 -54.29 49.76
C LYS A 144 -8.52 -55.48 49.57
N ASN A 145 -7.48 -55.36 48.75
CA ASN A 145 -6.48 -56.39 48.51
C ASN A 145 -5.55 -56.57 49.70
N ILE A 146 -5.22 -55.56 50.49
CA ILE A 146 -4.50 -55.73 51.77
C ILE A 146 -5.40 -56.40 52.81
N ASN A 147 -6.73 -56.20 52.76
CA ASN A 147 -7.67 -56.95 53.59
C ASN A 147 -7.81 -58.41 53.10
N MET A 148 -7.92 -58.62 51.79
CA MET A 148 -7.95 -59.93 51.14
C MET A 148 -6.63 -60.67 51.31
N GLU A 149 -5.50 -59.97 51.30
CA GLU A 149 -4.16 -60.50 51.50
C GLU A 149 -3.89 -60.74 52.99
N LYS A 150 -4.48 -59.99 53.92
CA LYS A 150 -4.53 -60.40 55.33
C LYS A 150 -5.38 -61.67 55.54
N GLN A 151 -6.40 -61.88 54.70
CA GLN A 151 -7.20 -63.11 54.69
C GLN A 151 -6.50 -64.28 53.96
N LEU A 152 -5.64 -64.01 52.96
CA LEU A 152 -4.87 -65.02 52.21
C LEU A 152 -3.50 -65.33 52.85
N GLN A 153 -2.84 -64.38 53.53
CA GLN A 153 -1.67 -64.66 54.37
C GLN A 153 -2.07 -65.46 55.63
N ALA A 154 -3.36 -65.47 56.00
CA ALA A 154 -3.92 -66.44 56.96
C ALA A 154 -4.14 -67.85 56.37
N VAL A 155 -3.97 -68.03 55.05
CA VAL A 155 -4.14 -69.30 54.30
C VAL A 155 -2.98 -69.44 53.27
N GLY A 156 -1.77 -69.65 53.78
CA GLY A 156 -0.52 -69.32 53.07
C GLY A 156 -0.05 -70.22 51.89
N PRO A 157 1.27 -70.52 51.80
CA PRO A 157 2.04 -70.09 50.62
C PRO A 157 2.46 -71.23 49.67
N LEU A 158 2.88 -70.88 48.44
CA LEU A 158 4.01 -71.52 47.72
C LEU A 158 4.39 -70.81 46.39
N GLN A 159 5.71 -70.72 46.11
CA GLN A 159 6.42 -71.00 44.83
C GLN A 159 5.98 -70.39 43.46
N THR A 160 6.83 -70.20 42.42
CA THR A 160 8.26 -69.78 42.21
C THR A 160 8.51 -69.66 40.68
N PHE A 161 9.67 -69.15 40.27
CA PHE A 161 10.23 -69.11 38.90
C PHE A 161 9.58 -68.07 37.95
N THR A 162 10.27 -67.16 37.24
CA THR A 162 11.60 -67.06 36.60
C THR A 162 11.76 -67.77 35.24
N SER A 163 11.96 -66.98 34.19
CA SER A 163 12.72 -67.33 32.98
C SER A 163 13.36 -66.06 32.40
N ALA A 164 14.45 -66.18 31.65
CA ALA A 164 15.25 -65.03 31.21
C ALA A 164 15.97 -65.27 29.86
N SER A 165 16.54 -64.18 29.32
CA SER A 165 17.63 -64.10 28.32
C SER A 165 17.44 -64.73 26.93
N VAL A 166 17.64 -63.89 25.91
CA VAL A 166 18.10 -64.23 24.55
C VAL A 166 19.17 -63.20 24.16
N SER A 167 20.23 -63.59 23.44
CA SER A 167 21.27 -62.68 22.95
C SER A 167 21.88 -63.15 21.62
N SER A 168 22.69 -62.28 20.99
CA SER A 168 23.18 -62.27 19.58
C SER A 168 22.40 -61.23 18.73
N PRO A 169 23.03 -60.39 17.87
CA PRO A 169 24.33 -60.58 17.22
C PRO A 169 25.36 -59.44 17.38
N VAL A 170 26.60 -59.80 17.74
CA VAL A 170 27.78 -58.89 17.72
C VAL A 170 28.99 -59.51 17.00
N HIS A 171 29.00 -60.83 16.80
CA HIS A 171 30.19 -61.57 16.36
C HIS A 171 30.54 -61.40 14.86
N GLU A 172 29.59 -60.98 14.03
CA GLU A 172 29.76 -60.91 12.56
C GLU A 172 30.43 -59.61 12.10
N LEU A 173 30.43 -58.54 12.92
CA LEU A 173 31.01 -57.24 12.54
C LEU A 173 32.54 -57.19 12.69
N GLN A 174 33.11 -58.02 13.57
CA GLN A 174 34.53 -57.98 13.93
C GLN A 174 35.42 -58.50 12.79
N GLN A 175 34.99 -59.57 12.12
CA GLN A 175 35.80 -60.30 11.13
C GLN A 175 36.03 -59.51 9.83
N ALA A 176 35.10 -58.60 9.48
CA ALA A 176 35.18 -57.78 8.26
C ALA A 176 36.17 -56.59 8.35
N LEU A 177 36.77 -56.33 9.52
CA LEU A 177 37.80 -55.30 9.70
C LEU A 177 39.21 -55.85 9.41
N GLU A 178 39.55 -57.01 9.99
CA GLU A 178 40.91 -57.57 9.99
C GLU A 178 41.42 -57.89 8.56
N GLU A 179 40.52 -58.26 7.65
CA GLU A 179 40.86 -58.53 6.24
C GLU A 179 41.31 -57.26 5.47
N LYS A 180 40.91 -56.06 5.91
CA LYS A 180 41.25 -54.81 5.20
C LYS A 180 42.61 -54.25 5.60
N ASP A 181 42.99 -54.35 6.87
CA ASP A 181 44.30 -53.88 7.34
C ASP A 181 45.45 -54.72 6.75
N SER A 182 45.23 -56.01 6.50
CA SER A 182 46.21 -56.91 5.86
C SER A 182 46.67 -56.44 4.47
N ILE A 183 45.77 -55.82 3.69
CA ILE A 183 46.04 -55.37 2.32
C ILE A 183 46.89 -54.08 2.31
N ILE A 184 46.72 -53.22 3.31
CA ILE A 184 47.40 -51.92 3.40
C ILE A 184 48.91 -52.10 3.63
N GLU A 185 49.31 -53.09 4.43
CA GLU A 185 50.72 -53.29 4.78
C GLU A 185 51.54 -53.92 3.64
N GLN A 186 50.93 -54.73 2.76
CA GLN A 186 51.61 -55.28 1.57
C GLN A 186 52.04 -54.18 0.57
N LEU A 187 51.25 -53.12 0.44
CA LEU A 187 51.56 -51.99 -0.44
C LEU A 187 52.74 -51.14 0.07
N ARG A 188 52.92 -51.02 1.39
CA ARG A 188 54.04 -50.31 2.01
C ARG A 188 55.39 -50.98 1.71
N ILE A 189 55.46 -52.30 1.89
CA ILE A 189 56.67 -53.10 1.63
C ILE A 189 57.11 -52.99 0.16
N THR A 190 56.16 -52.85 -0.77
CA THR A 190 56.46 -52.77 -2.21
C THR A 190 57.12 -51.44 -2.59
N LEU A 191 56.67 -50.31 -2.03
CA LEU A 191 57.27 -48.99 -2.29
C LEU A 191 58.65 -48.83 -1.65
N GLN A 192 58.84 -49.34 -0.43
CA GLN A 192 60.11 -49.21 0.31
C GLN A 192 61.31 -49.91 -0.39
N ASN A 193 61.05 -50.87 -1.28
CA ASN A 193 62.07 -51.58 -2.05
C ASN A 193 62.48 -50.87 -3.36
N GLN A 194 61.78 -49.83 -3.81
CA GLN A 194 62.11 -49.14 -5.08
C GLN A 194 63.04 -47.93 -4.87
N ASP A 195 62.87 -47.15 -3.79
CA ASP A 195 63.79 -46.04 -3.46
C ASP A 195 65.23 -46.51 -3.17
N ALA A 196 65.39 -47.73 -2.65
CA ALA A 196 66.68 -48.31 -2.29
C ALA A 196 67.65 -48.49 -3.47
N VAL A 197 67.15 -48.52 -4.72
CA VAL A 197 67.95 -48.77 -5.93
C VAL A 197 68.55 -47.49 -6.51
N ILE A 198 67.98 -46.32 -6.21
CA ILE A 198 68.34 -45.05 -6.88
C ILE A 198 69.50 -44.31 -6.18
N GLN A 199 69.82 -44.62 -4.92
CA GLN A 199 70.89 -43.93 -4.17
C GLN A 199 72.29 -44.58 -4.23
N GLN A 200 72.50 -45.70 -4.95
CA GLN A 200 73.77 -46.45 -4.84
C GLN A 200 74.53 -46.74 -6.15
N LYS A 201 74.76 -45.72 -6.99
CA LYS A 201 76.04 -45.59 -7.73
C LYS A 201 76.25 -44.20 -8.33
N SER A 202 77.13 -43.40 -7.72
CA SER A 202 77.64 -42.15 -8.32
C SER A 202 79.15 -42.03 -8.14
N ARG A 203 79.85 -41.71 -9.25
CA ARG A 203 81.27 -41.28 -9.37
C ARG A 203 82.39 -42.28 -9.04
N GLN A 204 83.17 -42.61 -10.09
CA GLN A 204 84.62 -42.91 -10.22
C GLN A 204 84.80 -43.51 -11.65
N ASP A 205 85.87 -43.31 -12.43
CA ASP A 205 87.14 -42.57 -12.24
C ASP A 205 87.71 -42.05 -13.59
N GLN A 206 88.93 -41.49 -13.64
CA GLN A 206 89.59 -40.93 -14.84
C GLN A 206 90.85 -41.68 -15.34
N LYS A 207 91.14 -41.52 -16.66
CA LYS A 207 92.46 -41.46 -17.35
C LYS A 207 93.28 -42.71 -17.79
N THR A 208 94.04 -42.46 -18.88
CA THR A 208 95.39 -42.96 -19.31
C THR A 208 95.58 -44.18 -20.25
N ASP A 209 95.89 -43.86 -21.53
CA ASP A 209 97.00 -44.30 -22.42
C ASP A 209 97.18 -45.70 -23.09
N MET A 210 97.98 -45.65 -24.17
CA MET A 210 98.39 -46.62 -25.23
C MET A 210 99.66 -47.45 -24.84
N PRO A 211 100.35 -48.32 -25.68
CA PRO A 211 100.34 -48.49 -27.17
C PRO A 211 100.62 -49.90 -27.83
N MET A 212 100.66 -49.90 -29.19
CA MET A 212 101.62 -50.59 -30.13
C MET A 212 101.46 -52.05 -30.70
N VAL A 213 101.56 -52.14 -32.06
CA VAL A 213 102.39 -53.07 -32.91
C VAL A 213 101.99 -54.58 -33.06
N ASP A 214 102.12 -55.33 -34.20
CA ASP A 214 102.87 -55.20 -35.49
C ASP A 214 102.31 -56.01 -36.73
N CYS A 215 102.97 -55.89 -37.93
CA CYS A 215 103.40 -56.98 -38.87
C CYS A 215 102.90 -57.13 -40.38
N VAL A 216 103.64 -56.53 -41.35
CA VAL A 216 104.32 -57.15 -42.57
C VAL A 216 103.63 -57.55 -43.95
N ARG A 217 103.87 -56.71 -45.00
CA ARG A 217 104.57 -56.92 -46.35
C ARG A 217 103.99 -57.63 -47.63
N CYS A 218 104.33 -57.05 -48.82
CA CYS A 218 104.68 -57.67 -50.15
C CYS A 218 105.77 -56.84 -50.94
N LEU A 219 106.37 -57.29 -52.09
CA LEU A 219 107.65 -56.78 -52.78
C LEU A 219 107.56 -56.73 -54.37
N SER A 220 108.54 -56.47 -55.31
CA SER A 220 110.04 -56.57 -55.48
C SER A 220 110.64 -55.79 -56.74
N ASP A 221 111.98 -55.83 -57.01
CA ASP A 221 112.81 -55.11 -58.06
C ASP A 221 113.71 -56.06 -58.98
N ILE A 222 114.81 -55.82 -59.78
CA ILE A 222 115.89 -54.79 -60.09
C ILE A 222 116.64 -55.13 -61.48
N ILE A 223 117.64 -54.35 -62.05
CA ILE A 223 118.89 -54.71 -62.90
C ILE A 223 119.24 -53.90 -64.26
N ALA A 224 120.52 -53.87 -64.80
CA ALA A 224 121.13 -53.14 -66.02
C ALA A 224 122.48 -53.80 -66.63
N LYS A 225 123.43 -53.35 -67.56
CA LYS A 225 123.90 -52.13 -68.37
C LYS A 225 125.15 -52.39 -69.38
N LYS A 226 125.66 -51.41 -70.23
CA LYS A 226 127.12 -51.03 -70.66
C LYS A 226 127.91 -51.39 -72.05
N ASP A 227 128.96 -50.58 -72.51
CA ASP A 227 130.29 -50.77 -73.34
C ASP A 227 130.74 -50.11 -74.77
N GLU A 228 132.01 -50.27 -75.34
CA GLU A 228 132.93 -49.34 -76.22
C GLU A 228 133.86 -50.00 -77.40
N GLN A 229 134.91 -49.57 -78.27
CA GLN A 229 135.92 -48.45 -78.65
C GLN A 229 136.89 -48.65 -79.99
N LEU A 230 137.82 -47.71 -80.52
CA LEU A 230 139.15 -47.77 -81.40
C LEU A 230 139.54 -47.07 -82.85
N GLU A 231 140.79 -47.22 -83.51
CA GLU A 231 141.61 -46.32 -84.55
C GLU A 231 142.38 -46.97 -85.85
N SER A 232 143.38 -46.56 -86.79
CA SER A 232 144.53 -45.55 -87.15
C SER A 232 145.20 -45.52 -88.68
N ASP A 233 146.32 -44.79 -89.14
CA ASP A 233 146.89 -44.53 -90.61
C ASP A 233 148.44 -44.02 -90.97
N ASP A 234 149.06 -44.00 -92.24
CA ASP A 234 150.39 -43.27 -92.76
C ASP A 234 150.94 -43.23 -94.30
N HIS A 235 151.70 -42.15 -94.76
CA HIS A 235 152.91 -41.98 -95.71
C HIS A 235 152.96 -40.69 -96.66
N LEU A 236 153.79 -39.63 -96.41
CA LEU A 236 153.83 -38.31 -97.16
C LEU A 236 155.18 -37.49 -97.08
N LEU A 237 155.51 -36.56 -98.03
CA LEU A 237 156.34 -35.32 -97.75
C LEU A 237 156.56 -34.22 -98.85
N GLU A 238 156.92 -34.53 -100.11
CA GLU A 238 157.56 -33.53 -101.02
C GLU A 238 156.64 -32.40 -101.55
N THR A 239 155.32 -32.59 -101.50
CA THR A 239 154.29 -31.63 -101.98
C THR A 239 154.28 -30.27 -101.25
N THR A 240 154.98 -30.18 -100.11
CA THR A 240 154.83 -29.14 -99.09
C THR A 240 155.28 -27.73 -99.50
N ASN A 241 156.45 -27.58 -100.15
CA ASN A 241 157.09 -26.27 -100.30
C ASN A 241 156.38 -25.26 -101.21
N LYS A 242 155.47 -25.69 -102.10
CA LYS A 242 154.69 -24.74 -102.94
C LYS A 242 153.49 -24.14 -102.21
N MET A 243 152.78 -24.94 -101.42
CA MET A 243 151.57 -24.50 -100.72
C MET A 243 151.85 -23.30 -99.80
N LEU A 244 152.98 -23.34 -99.07
CA LEU A 244 153.45 -22.30 -98.14
C LEU A 244 153.47 -20.87 -98.73
N THR A 245 153.69 -20.69 -100.04
CA THR A 245 153.71 -19.35 -100.66
C THR A 245 152.35 -18.83 -101.09
N GLU A 246 151.40 -19.72 -101.39
CA GLU A 246 150.00 -19.35 -101.70
C GLU A 246 149.22 -19.14 -100.39
N GLU A 247 149.46 -19.99 -99.38
CA GLU A 247 149.01 -19.83 -98.00
C GLU A 247 149.38 -18.45 -97.42
N LEU A 248 150.63 -17.99 -97.62
CA LEU A 248 151.08 -16.68 -97.10
C LEU A 248 150.32 -15.49 -97.71
N ASN A 249 149.86 -15.60 -98.96
CA ASN A 249 149.08 -14.54 -99.60
C ASN A 249 147.58 -14.64 -99.24
N GLN A 250 147.03 -15.84 -99.08
CA GLN A 250 145.71 -16.03 -98.44
C GLN A 250 145.69 -15.43 -97.03
N ALA A 251 146.69 -15.73 -96.21
CA ALA A 251 146.80 -15.23 -94.83
C ALA A 251 146.79 -13.69 -94.75
N LYS A 252 147.38 -12.98 -95.72
CA LYS A 252 147.34 -11.51 -95.79
C LYS A 252 145.94 -10.97 -96.11
N SER A 253 145.26 -11.55 -97.09
CA SER A 253 143.87 -11.16 -97.43
C SER A 253 142.91 -11.45 -96.28
N ILE A 254 143.06 -12.61 -95.62
CA ILE A 254 142.32 -12.98 -94.41
C ILE A 254 142.57 -11.95 -93.29
N ASN A 255 143.82 -11.54 -93.05
CA ASN A 255 144.12 -10.52 -92.04
C ASN A 255 143.45 -9.16 -92.34
N GLN A 256 143.45 -8.70 -93.60
CA GLN A 256 142.77 -7.45 -93.96
C GLN A 256 141.26 -7.52 -93.72
N ASN A 257 140.60 -8.61 -94.13
CA ASN A 257 139.18 -8.83 -93.88
C ASN A 257 138.87 -8.93 -92.37
N LEU A 258 139.74 -9.57 -91.58
CA LEU A 258 139.62 -9.62 -90.12
C LEU A 258 139.79 -8.23 -89.48
N THR A 259 140.71 -7.39 -89.97
CA THR A 259 140.87 -6.01 -89.49
C THR A 259 139.63 -5.16 -89.79
N GLN A 260 139.10 -5.19 -91.03
CA GLN A 260 137.88 -4.48 -91.38
C GLN A 260 136.69 -4.95 -90.52
N ASN A 261 136.49 -6.27 -90.38
CA ASN A 261 135.42 -6.81 -89.53
C ASN A 261 135.57 -6.34 -88.07
N LEU A 262 136.80 -6.22 -87.56
CA LEU A 262 137.07 -5.74 -86.20
C LEU A 262 136.75 -4.24 -86.05
N GLU A 263 137.04 -3.41 -87.04
CA GLU A 263 136.63 -1.98 -87.09
C GLU A 263 135.10 -1.82 -87.21
N GLU A 264 134.44 -2.66 -88.02
CA GLU A 264 132.98 -2.71 -88.11
C GLU A 264 132.34 -3.15 -86.78
N PHE A 265 132.88 -4.18 -86.10
CA PHE A 265 132.42 -4.56 -84.77
C PHE A 265 132.71 -3.50 -83.69
N GLN A 266 133.80 -2.74 -83.80
CA GLN A 266 134.08 -1.61 -82.90
C GLN A 266 133.09 -0.45 -83.10
N THR A 267 132.79 -0.08 -84.35
CA THR A 267 131.81 0.98 -84.66
C THR A 267 130.38 0.57 -84.30
N GLN A 268 130.02 -0.70 -84.50
CA GLN A 268 128.75 -1.26 -84.02
C GLN A 268 128.66 -1.23 -82.49
N ASN A 269 129.68 -1.71 -81.76
CA ASN A 269 129.71 -1.65 -80.29
C ASN A 269 129.60 -0.22 -79.76
N LYS A 270 130.32 0.75 -80.37
CA LYS A 270 130.22 2.16 -80.00
C LYS A 270 128.81 2.73 -80.23
N THR A 271 128.15 2.33 -81.31
CA THR A 271 126.76 2.71 -81.62
C THR A 271 125.76 2.08 -80.64
N LEU A 272 125.98 0.82 -80.24
CA LEU A 272 125.16 0.14 -79.23
C LEU A 272 125.35 0.75 -77.83
N SER A 273 126.58 1.14 -77.47
CA SER A 273 126.88 1.84 -76.22
C SER A 273 126.16 3.19 -76.13
N GLY A 274 126.15 3.99 -77.20
CA GLY A 274 125.38 5.24 -77.24
C GLY A 274 123.87 5.02 -77.08
N LYS A 275 123.32 4.02 -77.79
CA LYS A 275 121.90 3.65 -77.64
C LYS A 275 121.54 3.13 -76.24
N LEU A 276 122.49 2.51 -75.54
CA LEU A 276 122.31 2.09 -74.15
C LEU A 276 122.24 3.32 -73.22
N GLU A 277 123.15 4.28 -73.40
CA GLU A 277 123.22 5.53 -72.66
C GLU A 277 121.96 6.40 -72.89
N ASP A 278 121.49 6.53 -74.14
CA ASP A 278 120.21 7.19 -74.48
C ASP A 278 119.04 6.55 -73.73
N LYS A 279 118.96 5.21 -73.71
CA LYS A 279 117.88 4.46 -73.05
C LYS A 279 117.96 4.50 -71.52
N GLU A 280 119.16 4.59 -70.95
CA GLU A 280 119.33 4.88 -69.54
C GLU A 280 118.90 6.33 -69.20
N GLY A 281 119.17 7.28 -70.08
CA GLY A 281 118.67 8.66 -69.99
C GLY A 281 117.14 8.73 -69.99
N GLU A 282 116.48 8.09 -70.96
CA GLU A 282 115.02 7.95 -71.02
C GLU A 282 114.46 7.32 -69.74
N LEU A 283 115.00 6.16 -69.32
CA LEU A 283 114.56 5.45 -68.12
C LEU A 283 114.70 6.30 -66.86
N ASN A 284 115.78 7.06 -66.72
CA ASN A 284 116.00 7.96 -65.59
C ASN A 284 115.12 9.22 -65.65
N SER A 285 114.65 9.63 -66.84
CA SER A 285 113.61 10.66 -66.97
C SER A 285 112.24 10.14 -66.51
N GLU A 286 111.87 8.91 -66.87
CA GLU A 286 110.55 8.36 -66.54
C GLU A 286 110.45 7.93 -65.07
N LYS A 287 111.55 7.46 -64.44
CA LYS A 287 111.65 7.33 -62.96
C LYS A 287 111.31 8.65 -62.25
N LYS A 288 111.80 9.79 -62.77
CA LYS A 288 111.50 11.13 -62.22
C LYS A 288 110.05 11.56 -62.47
N ASN A 289 109.39 11.04 -63.51
CA ASN A 289 107.98 11.30 -63.76
C ASN A 289 107.07 10.44 -62.87
N ALA A 290 107.39 9.15 -62.71
CA ALA A 290 106.71 8.26 -61.77
C ALA A 290 106.67 8.87 -60.35
N LEU A 291 107.83 9.28 -59.82
CA LEU A 291 107.93 9.95 -58.51
C LEU A 291 107.12 11.25 -58.37
N LYS A 292 106.77 11.94 -59.48
CA LYS A 292 105.83 13.07 -59.46
C LYS A 292 104.37 12.61 -59.40
N ARG A 293 104.02 11.56 -60.15
CA ARG A 293 102.69 10.93 -60.10
C ARG A 293 102.42 10.38 -58.70
N ASP A 294 103.36 9.66 -58.12
CA ASP A 294 103.25 9.08 -56.77
C ASP A 294 102.99 10.16 -55.70
N LYS A 295 103.73 11.27 -55.74
CA LYS A 295 103.49 12.42 -54.85
C LYS A 295 102.13 13.09 -55.07
N THR A 296 101.66 13.12 -56.31
CA THR A 296 100.33 13.67 -56.65
C THR A 296 99.23 12.75 -56.12
N ILE A 297 99.38 11.44 -56.27
CA ILE A 297 98.47 10.41 -55.74
C ILE A 297 98.44 10.50 -54.21
N GLN A 298 99.60 10.57 -53.54
CA GLN A 298 99.68 10.73 -52.08
C GLN A 298 98.94 11.98 -51.59
N GLY A 299 99.04 13.10 -52.30
CA GLY A 299 98.29 14.33 -52.00
C GLY A 299 96.77 14.15 -52.14
N LEU A 300 96.31 13.55 -53.24
CA LEU A 300 94.88 13.27 -53.47
C LEU A 300 94.33 12.27 -52.44
N THR A 301 95.08 11.22 -52.09
CA THR A 301 94.73 10.25 -51.05
C THR A 301 94.76 10.84 -49.64
N GLN A 302 95.43 11.98 -49.42
CA GLN A 302 95.31 12.75 -48.17
C GLN A 302 94.01 13.56 -48.14
N VAL A 303 93.71 14.30 -49.20
CA VAL A 303 92.45 15.09 -49.31
C VAL A 303 91.21 14.20 -49.26
N LEU A 304 91.26 13.00 -49.86
CA LEU A 304 90.16 12.03 -49.77
C LEU A 304 89.92 11.59 -48.32
N ARG A 305 90.97 11.22 -47.57
CA ARG A 305 90.84 10.85 -46.14
C ARG A 305 90.35 12.00 -45.26
N GLU A 306 90.69 13.23 -45.61
CA GLU A 306 90.15 14.42 -44.93
C GLU A 306 88.65 14.61 -45.21
N LYS A 307 88.19 14.35 -46.44
CA LYS A 307 86.75 14.37 -46.78
C LYS A 307 85.97 13.16 -46.27
N GLU A 308 86.56 11.98 -46.20
CA GLU A 308 85.98 10.81 -45.54
C GLU A 308 85.74 11.08 -44.04
N LYS A 309 86.69 11.76 -43.38
CA LYS A 309 86.54 12.22 -41.99
C LYS A 309 85.45 13.28 -41.83
N GLU A 310 85.40 14.29 -42.71
CA GLU A 310 84.37 15.33 -42.70
C GLU A 310 82.96 14.74 -42.92
N ILE A 311 82.82 13.74 -43.79
CA ILE A 311 81.56 13.00 -44.00
C ILE A 311 81.18 12.21 -42.74
N ALA A 312 82.13 11.53 -42.09
CA ALA A 312 81.86 10.80 -40.85
C ALA A 312 81.42 11.73 -39.70
N GLU A 313 82.04 12.91 -39.59
CA GLU A 313 81.66 13.93 -38.60
C GLU A 313 80.25 14.50 -38.88
N LEU A 314 79.90 14.74 -40.15
CA LEU A 314 78.54 15.17 -40.54
C LEU A 314 77.48 14.08 -40.33
N CYS A 315 77.79 12.81 -40.59
CA CYS A 315 76.87 11.71 -40.29
C CYS A 315 76.57 11.63 -38.79
N HIS A 316 77.58 11.81 -37.93
CA HIS A 316 77.39 11.76 -36.48
C HIS A 316 76.59 12.97 -35.96
N GLU A 317 76.76 14.16 -36.55
CA GLU A 317 75.89 15.31 -36.22
C GLU A 317 74.43 15.08 -36.67
N ILE A 318 74.19 14.34 -37.77
CA ILE A 318 72.82 13.96 -38.17
C ILE A 318 72.22 12.96 -37.17
N GLU A 319 72.99 11.95 -36.76
CA GLU A 319 72.59 10.97 -35.74
C GLU A 319 72.20 11.68 -34.43
N ASP A 320 73.07 12.54 -33.87
CA ASP A 320 72.81 13.32 -32.65
C ASP A 320 71.53 14.18 -32.75
N ARG A 321 71.23 14.70 -33.95
CA ARG A 321 70.06 15.56 -34.19
C ARG A 321 68.76 14.78 -34.32
N ASP A 322 68.78 13.63 -34.99
CA ASP A 322 67.63 12.72 -35.00
C ASP A 322 67.37 12.15 -33.60
N ASP A 323 68.42 11.84 -32.84
CA ASP A 323 68.34 11.37 -31.46
C ASP A 323 67.88 12.48 -30.48
N ALA A 324 68.03 13.76 -30.84
CA ALA A 324 67.42 14.89 -30.14
C ALA A 324 65.94 15.09 -30.54
N LEU A 325 65.59 14.87 -31.82
CA LEU A 325 64.23 14.99 -32.33
C LEU A 325 63.31 13.89 -31.83
N THR A 326 63.78 12.64 -31.67
CA THR A 326 63.02 11.54 -31.05
C THR A 326 62.70 11.88 -29.59
N LYS A 327 63.71 12.24 -28.78
CA LYS A 327 63.54 12.63 -27.37
C LYS A 327 62.60 13.84 -27.21
N ALA A 328 62.64 14.81 -28.12
CA ALA A 328 61.72 15.94 -28.14
C ALA A 328 60.26 15.51 -28.45
N ARG A 329 60.05 14.59 -29.39
CA ARG A 329 58.72 14.01 -29.70
C ARG A 329 58.17 13.18 -28.53
N GLU A 330 59.00 12.37 -27.89
CA GLU A 330 58.63 11.59 -26.70
C GLU A 330 58.23 12.50 -25.53
N ALA A 331 59.00 13.56 -25.26
CA ALA A 331 58.68 14.55 -24.23
C ALA A 331 57.36 15.27 -24.51
N ALA A 332 57.11 15.67 -25.76
CA ALA A 332 55.86 16.31 -26.17
C ALA A 332 54.65 15.35 -26.02
N HIS A 333 54.79 14.10 -26.46
CA HIS A 333 53.75 13.07 -26.31
C HIS A 333 53.44 12.78 -24.83
N LYS A 334 54.48 12.66 -23.98
CA LYS A 334 54.33 12.45 -22.54
C LYS A 334 53.61 13.61 -21.86
N ALA A 335 53.95 14.86 -22.20
CA ALA A 335 53.26 16.04 -21.68
C ALA A 335 51.79 16.11 -22.14
N GLN A 336 51.51 15.72 -23.39
CA GLN A 336 50.14 15.64 -23.91
C GLN A 336 49.32 14.56 -23.19
N LEU A 337 49.91 13.40 -22.92
CA LEU A 337 49.26 12.31 -22.18
C LEU A 337 48.92 12.72 -20.73
N GLN A 338 49.86 13.36 -20.04
CA GLN A 338 49.62 13.90 -18.69
C GLN A 338 48.53 14.97 -18.66
N LYS A 339 48.41 15.80 -19.70
CA LYS A 339 47.32 16.77 -19.82
C LYS A 339 45.95 16.09 -19.91
N TYR A 340 45.84 15.00 -20.67
CA TYR A 340 44.57 14.25 -20.77
C TYR A 340 44.24 13.52 -19.48
N GLN A 341 45.22 12.88 -18.82
CA GLN A 341 45.04 12.24 -17.51
C GLN A 341 44.52 13.23 -16.46
N GLY A 342 45.08 14.45 -16.39
CA GLY A 342 44.58 15.48 -15.47
C GLY A 342 43.14 15.91 -15.76
N VAL A 343 42.71 15.97 -17.03
CA VAL A 343 41.31 16.27 -17.40
C VAL A 343 40.38 15.11 -17.04
N GLU A 344 40.81 13.87 -17.28
CA GLU A 344 40.08 12.65 -16.92
C GLU A 344 39.88 12.54 -15.40
N GLU A 345 40.91 12.83 -14.60
CA GLU A 345 40.82 12.91 -13.14
C GLU A 345 39.82 13.97 -12.67
N HIS A 346 39.83 15.18 -13.28
CA HIS A 346 38.87 16.24 -12.95
C HIS A 346 37.44 15.87 -13.34
N GLN A 347 37.25 15.20 -14.48
CA GLN A 347 35.92 14.78 -14.93
C GLN A 347 35.39 13.61 -14.09
N ASN A 348 36.24 12.66 -13.68
CA ASN A 348 35.88 11.61 -12.73
C ASN A 348 35.52 12.17 -11.35
N LEU A 349 36.24 13.18 -10.86
CA LEU A 349 35.90 13.89 -9.62
C LEU A 349 34.56 14.64 -9.73
N LEU A 350 34.29 15.28 -10.87
CA LEU A 350 33.02 15.96 -11.14
C LEU A 350 31.86 14.96 -11.18
N MET A 351 31.99 13.85 -11.92
CA MET A 351 31.00 12.77 -11.98
C MET A 351 30.73 12.16 -10.60
N SER A 352 31.78 11.94 -9.81
CA SER A 352 31.66 11.47 -8.42
C SER A 352 30.85 12.45 -7.56
N LYS A 353 31.17 13.75 -7.61
CA LYS A 353 30.44 14.80 -6.88
C LYS A 353 29.00 14.98 -7.37
N GLN A 354 28.74 14.78 -8.66
CA GLN A 354 27.38 14.83 -9.21
C GLN A 354 26.55 13.60 -8.80
N SER A 355 27.18 12.42 -8.69
CA SER A 355 26.55 11.21 -8.12
C SER A 355 26.25 11.37 -6.62
N GLU A 356 27.17 11.94 -5.84
CA GLU A 356 26.99 12.24 -4.42
C GLU A 356 25.86 13.25 -4.20
N LEU A 357 25.78 14.30 -5.04
CA LEU A 357 24.71 15.28 -5.00
C LEU A 357 23.34 14.66 -5.37
N ALA A 358 23.29 13.79 -6.39
CA ALA A 358 22.08 13.07 -6.76
C ALA A 358 21.62 12.10 -5.64
N GLN A 359 22.55 11.41 -4.98
CA GLN A 359 22.27 10.59 -3.81
C GLN A 359 21.68 11.43 -2.66
N LEU A 360 22.32 12.55 -2.31
CA LEU A 360 21.85 13.45 -1.26
C LEU A 360 20.47 14.07 -1.58
N GLN A 361 20.18 14.37 -2.85
CA GLN A 361 18.84 14.78 -3.28
C GLN A 361 17.80 13.66 -3.11
N GLY A 362 18.14 12.43 -3.44
CA GLY A 362 17.29 11.26 -3.21
C GLY A 362 17.04 10.98 -1.72
N GLU A 363 18.09 11.05 -0.90
CA GLU A 363 17.99 10.93 0.56
C GLU A 363 17.13 12.05 1.17
N HIS A 364 17.31 13.29 0.74
CA HIS A 364 16.47 14.42 1.15
C HIS A 364 15.00 14.22 0.75
N HIS A 365 14.71 13.80 -0.49
CA HIS A 365 13.35 13.51 -0.93
C HIS A 365 12.71 12.38 -0.10
N ASN A 366 13.45 11.31 0.17
CA ASN A 366 13.01 10.23 1.06
C ASN A 366 12.72 10.72 2.49
N LYS A 367 13.55 11.63 3.04
CA LYS A 367 13.30 12.25 4.36
C LYS A 367 12.10 13.19 4.37
N VAL A 368 11.82 13.91 3.28
CA VAL A 368 10.57 14.69 3.14
C VAL A 368 9.34 13.76 3.10
N LEU A 369 9.41 12.65 2.36
CA LEU A 369 8.32 11.65 2.34
C LEU A 369 8.13 10.96 3.70
N GLU A 370 9.22 10.67 4.43
CA GLU A 370 9.17 10.13 5.79
C GLU A 370 8.53 11.13 6.76
N ALA A 371 8.92 12.41 6.71
CA ALA A 371 8.32 13.47 7.51
C ALA A 371 6.82 13.67 7.20
N GLN A 372 6.42 13.62 5.92
CA GLN A 372 4.99 13.67 5.56
C GLN A 372 4.20 12.45 6.05
N LYS A 373 4.79 11.25 6.05
CA LYS A 373 4.16 10.04 6.63
C LYS A 373 4.01 10.17 8.15
N LEU A 374 5.01 10.71 8.83
CA LEU A 374 4.98 10.96 10.28
C LEU A 374 3.96 12.05 10.64
N GLN A 375 3.87 13.15 9.88
CA GLN A 375 2.84 14.17 10.08
C GLN A 375 1.43 13.57 9.95
N ARG A 376 1.14 12.85 8.87
CA ARG A 376 -0.16 12.16 8.69
C ARG A 376 -0.46 11.10 9.75
N ALA A 377 0.54 10.60 10.46
CA ALA A 377 0.35 9.71 11.61
C ALA A 377 0.08 10.50 12.90
N LEU A 378 0.74 11.65 13.09
CA LEU A 378 0.47 12.59 14.18
C LEU A 378 -0.94 13.17 14.07
N ASP A 379 -1.33 13.68 12.91
CA ASP A 379 -2.67 14.24 12.65
C ASP A 379 -3.79 13.25 13.04
N ARG A 380 -3.58 11.95 12.78
CA ARG A 380 -4.50 10.87 13.17
C ARG A 380 -4.51 10.63 14.67
N LYS A 381 -3.37 10.73 15.35
CA LYS A 381 -3.32 10.59 16.82
C LYS A 381 -3.88 11.81 17.54
N GLU A 382 -3.78 13.00 16.96
CA GLU A 382 -4.48 14.20 17.45
C GLU A 382 -6.00 14.04 17.31
N GLN A 383 -6.50 13.50 16.19
CA GLN A 383 -7.92 13.17 16.04
C GLN A 383 -8.37 12.06 17.01
N GLU A 384 -7.65 10.93 17.11
CA GLU A 384 -7.98 9.85 18.07
C GLU A 384 -8.02 10.37 19.53
N LEU A 385 -7.13 11.30 19.90
CA LEU A 385 -7.14 11.93 21.21
C LEU A 385 -8.34 12.88 21.40
N ALA A 386 -8.74 13.62 20.37
CA ALA A 386 -9.94 14.46 20.40
C ALA A 386 -11.22 13.62 20.55
N ASP A 387 -11.35 12.53 19.78
CA ASP A 387 -12.47 11.60 19.84
C ASP A 387 -12.59 10.94 21.23
N LEU A 388 -11.46 10.46 21.77
CA LEU A 388 -11.39 9.88 23.12
C LEU A 388 -11.68 10.92 24.22
N GLN A 389 -11.28 12.18 24.04
CA GLN A 389 -11.61 13.24 24.98
C GLN A 389 -13.10 13.61 24.93
N GLN A 390 -13.71 13.68 23.75
CA GLN A 390 -15.15 13.87 23.62
C GLN A 390 -15.94 12.73 24.30
N ALA A 391 -15.51 11.48 24.11
CA ALA A 391 -16.10 10.32 24.78
C ALA A 391 -15.93 10.38 26.31
N ARG A 392 -14.77 10.87 26.81
CA ARG A 392 -14.54 11.10 28.25
C ARG A 392 -15.53 12.13 28.81
N GLU A 393 -15.72 13.24 28.11
CA GLU A 393 -16.60 14.34 28.52
C GLU A 393 -18.09 13.94 28.49
N GLN A 394 -18.48 13.07 27.55
CA GLN A 394 -19.81 12.44 27.54
C GLN A 394 -20.02 11.51 28.74
N LEU A 395 -19.07 10.63 29.04
CA LEU A 395 -19.15 9.73 30.20
C LEU A 395 -19.10 10.47 31.55
N GLU A 396 -18.37 11.59 31.63
CA GLU A 396 -18.38 12.50 32.77
C GLU A 396 -19.78 13.11 32.98
N ALA A 397 -20.44 13.58 31.92
CA ALA A 397 -21.80 14.10 31.99
C ALA A 397 -22.85 13.04 32.37
N GLU A 398 -22.79 11.84 31.77
CA GLU A 398 -23.68 10.72 32.13
C GLU A 398 -23.52 10.32 33.61
N LEU A 399 -22.28 10.33 34.12
CA LEU A 399 -21.98 10.03 35.52
C LEU A 399 -22.51 11.12 36.47
N GLU A 400 -22.46 12.39 36.09
CA GLU A 400 -23.13 13.46 36.85
C GLU A 400 -24.65 13.31 36.85
N ASP A 401 -25.27 13.01 35.71
CA ASP A 401 -26.73 12.82 35.63
C ASP A 401 -27.19 11.59 36.42
N MET A 402 -26.45 10.48 36.37
CA MET A 402 -26.70 9.31 37.22
C MET A 402 -26.54 9.63 38.71
N GLN A 403 -25.57 10.47 39.10
CA GLN A 403 -25.50 11.00 40.47
C GLN A 403 -26.71 11.89 40.81
N GLN A 404 -27.21 12.70 39.89
CA GLN A 404 -28.42 13.51 40.11
C GLN A 404 -29.67 12.62 40.28
N GLN A 405 -29.82 11.57 39.46
CA GLN A 405 -30.92 10.61 39.59
C GLN A 405 -30.84 9.87 40.93
N LYS A 406 -29.65 9.43 41.35
CA LYS A 406 -29.45 8.89 42.70
C LYS A 406 -29.88 9.89 43.79
N LYS A 407 -29.42 11.14 43.73
CA LYS A 407 -29.80 12.21 44.69
C LYS A 407 -31.31 12.50 44.70
N LYS A 408 -32.05 12.23 43.61
CA LYS A 408 -33.52 12.31 43.54
C LYS A 408 -34.17 11.06 44.18
N GLY A 409 -33.64 9.86 43.89
CA GLY A 409 -34.08 8.59 44.50
C GLY A 409 -33.88 8.53 46.01
N ASP A 410 -32.72 8.95 46.51
CA ASP A 410 -32.39 9.01 47.94
C ASP A 410 -33.37 9.92 48.71
N LYS A 411 -33.83 11.03 48.10
CA LYS A 411 -34.89 11.89 48.66
C LYS A 411 -36.23 11.18 48.71
N ALA A 412 -36.68 10.59 47.60
CA ALA A 412 -37.94 9.86 47.53
C ALA A 412 -38.01 8.68 48.52
N LEU A 413 -36.88 7.95 48.71
CA LEU A 413 -36.74 6.91 49.72
C LEU A 413 -36.84 7.46 51.15
N ASN A 414 -36.22 8.61 51.43
CA ASN A 414 -36.31 9.27 52.73
C ASN A 414 -37.74 9.78 53.02
N ASP A 415 -38.42 10.35 52.03
CA ASP A 415 -39.80 10.81 52.15
C ASP A 415 -40.76 9.63 52.38
N LEU A 416 -40.58 8.51 51.67
CA LEU A 416 -41.34 7.28 51.89
C LEU A 416 -41.07 6.68 53.28
N ASN A 417 -39.82 6.69 53.75
CA ASN A 417 -39.45 6.27 55.11
C ASN A 417 -40.10 7.15 56.19
N ASN A 418 -40.23 8.46 55.94
CA ASN A 418 -40.93 9.37 56.84
C ASN A 418 -42.45 9.14 56.83
N GLN A 419 -43.05 8.84 55.67
CA GLN A 419 -44.46 8.42 55.59
C GLN A 419 -44.70 7.09 56.33
N LEU A 420 -43.81 6.10 56.18
CA LEU A 420 -43.87 4.82 56.89
C LEU A 420 -43.73 4.99 58.41
N LYS A 421 -42.85 5.88 58.88
CA LYS A 421 -42.77 6.22 60.32
C LYS A 421 -44.06 6.86 60.83
N LYS A 422 -44.66 7.78 60.06
CA LYS A 422 -45.93 8.43 60.41
C LYS A 422 -47.08 7.41 60.49
N LEU A 423 -47.22 6.54 59.49
CA LEU A 423 -48.23 5.47 59.49
C LEU A 423 -48.01 4.45 60.61
N THR A 424 -46.76 4.08 60.91
CA THR A 424 -46.43 3.21 62.07
C THR A 424 -46.84 3.88 63.39
N GLY A 425 -46.65 5.20 63.54
CA GLY A 425 -47.13 5.97 64.69
C GLY A 425 -48.65 5.98 64.79
N GLU A 426 -49.36 6.31 63.70
CA GLU A 426 -50.82 6.30 63.62
C GLU A 426 -51.43 4.91 63.88
N ILE A 427 -50.74 3.84 63.49
CA ILE A 427 -51.13 2.46 63.81
C ILE A 427 -50.93 2.20 65.30
N GLY A 428 -49.76 2.51 65.88
CA GLY A 428 -49.49 2.30 67.31
C GLY A 428 -50.41 3.10 68.24
N GLU A 429 -50.77 4.33 67.88
CA GLU A 429 -51.80 5.12 68.58
C GLU A 429 -53.17 4.44 68.51
N ARG A 430 -53.54 3.88 67.34
CA ARG A 430 -54.80 3.16 67.13
C ARG A 430 -54.85 1.81 67.85
N GLU A 431 -53.74 1.10 67.89
CA GLU A 431 -53.56 -0.15 68.67
C GLU A 431 -53.70 0.14 70.16
N SER A 432 -53.01 1.15 70.69
CA SER A 432 -53.14 1.52 72.11
C SER A 432 -54.56 1.99 72.47
N ALA A 433 -55.24 2.72 71.59
CA ALA A 433 -56.65 3.08 71.79
C ALA A 433 -57.58 1.85 71.77
N LEU A 434 -57.28 0.84 70.94
CA LEU A 434 -58.03 -0.42 70.88
C LEU A 434 -57.80 -1.27 72.15
N GLU A 435 -56.55 -1.36 72.63
CA GLU A 435 -56.21 -2.01 73.91
C GLU A 435 -56.94 -1.36 75.08
N GLN A 436 -56.98 -0.02 75.13
CA GLN A 436 -57.72 0.73 76.15
C GLN A 436 -59.22 0.42 76.11
N GLN A 437 -59.84 0.35 74.92
CA GLN A 437 -61.25 -0.04 74.78
C GLN A 437 -61.51 -1.48 75.23
N TYR A 438 -60.63 -2.44 74.88
CA TYR A 438 -60.75 -3.82 75.36
C TYR A 438 -60.61 -3.90 76.88
N GLN A 439 -59.67 -3.17 77.47
CA GLN A 439 -59.46 -3.14 78.91
C GLN A 439 -60.66 -2.51 79.64
N GLU A 440 -61.25 -1.43 79.10
CA GLU A 440 -62.46 -0.84 79.67
C GLU A 440 -63.65 -1.82 79.57
N MET A 441 -63.82 -2.51 78.44
CA MET A 441 -64.86 -3.53 78.28
C MET A 441 -64.67 -4.72 79.24
N LEU A 442 -63.41 -5.13 79.51
CA LEU A 442 -63.08 -6.12 80.53
C LEU A 442 -63.41 -5.63 81.96
N GLU A 443 -63.23 -4.34 82.25
CA GLU A 443 -63.69 -3.76 83.51
C GLU A 443 -65.22 -3.67 83.61
N GLN A 444 -65.91 -3.22 82.56
CA GLN A 444 -67.36 -3.11 82.54
C GLN A 444 -68.03 -4.48 82.68
N THR A 445 -67.48 -5.52 82.04
CA THR A 445 -67.98 -6.90 82.19
C THR A 445 -67.70 -7.47 83.58
N LYS A 446 -66.53 -7.23 84.19
CA LYS A 446 -66.27 -7.57 85.61
C LYS A 446 -67.24 -6.87 86.57
N LYS A 447 -67.49 -5.57 86.38
CA LYS A 447 -68.46 -4.78 87.18
C LYS A 447 -69.89 -5.31 87.04
N LYS A 448 -70.30 -5.72 85.83
CA LYS A 448 -71.60 -6.38 85.58
C LYS A 448 -71.67 -7.77 86.22
N LEU A 449 -70.60 -8.57 86.15
CA LEU A 449 -70.53 -9.89 86.79
C LEU A 449 -70.70 -9.76 88.31
N GLN A 450 -69.97 -8.85 88.96
CA GLN A 450 -70.10 -8.57 90.40
C GLN A 450 -71.52 -8.12 90.78
N ALA A 451 -72.17 -7.28 89.97
CA ALA A 451 -73.56 -6.89 90.19
C ALA A 451 -74.53 -8.09 90.05
N HIS A 452 -74.27 -9.01 89.13
CA HIS A 452 -75.03 -10.25 89.00
C HIS A 452 -74.75 -11.24 90.15
N GLU A 453 -73.52 -11.37 90.63
CA GLU A 453 -73.16 -12.17 91.81
C GLU A 453 -73.91 -11.69 93.07
N ILE A 454 -73.92 -10.38 93.32
CA ILE A 454 -74.70 -9.74 94.40
C ILE A 454 -76.21 -10.01 94.21
N THR A 455 -76.71 -9.93 92.98
CA THR A 455 -78.12 -10.18 92.66
C THR A 455 -78.50 -11.64 92.88
N ILE A 456 -77.65 -12.58 92.46
CA ILE A 456 -77.81 -14.03 92.68
C ILE A 456 -77.79 -14.33 94.17
N HIS A 457 -76.82 -13.79 94.92
CA HIS A 457 -76.74 -14.00 96.37
C HIS A 457 -78.02 -13.54 97.09
N ARG A 458 -78.55 -12.36 96.72
CA ARG A 458 -79.84 -11.86 97.21
C ARG A 458 -81.01 -12.78 96.82
N LEU A 459 -81.05 -13.26 95.56
CA LEU A 459 -82.08 -14.16 95.08
C LEU A 459 -82.01 -15.54 95.75
N THR A 460 -80.82 -16.08 96.04
CA THR A 460 -80.64 -17.33 96.79
C THR A 460 -81.12 -17.19 98.24
N SER A 461 -80.88 -16.04 98.89
CA SER A 461 -81.48 -15.74 100.19
C SER A 461 -83.02 -15.72 100.09
N THR A 462 -83.58 -14.97 99.14
CA THR A 462 -85.04 -14.92 98.92
C THR A 462 -85.63 -16.27 98.52
N LEU A 463 -84.87 -17.13 97.83
CA LEU A 463 -85.28 -18.49 97.49
C LEU A 463 -85.31 -19.36 98.75
N SER A 464 -84.31 -19.30 99.63
CA SER A 464 -84.32 -19.97 100.93
C SER A 464 -85.53 -19.54 101.78
N ASP A 465 -85.82 -18.23 101.82
CA ASP A 465 -87.02 -17.69 102.50
C ASP A 465 -88.33 -18.24 101.89
N LYS A 466 -88.33 -18.52 100.58
CA LYS A 466 -89.48 -19.06 99.84
C LYS A 466 -89.58 -20.58 99.87
N GLU A 467 -88.48 -21.31 99.98
CA GLU A 467 -88.44 -22.75 100.21
C GLU A 467 -88.93 -23.07 101.63
N GLN A 468 -88.59 -22.23 102.62
CA GLN A 468 -89.19 -22.29 103.95
C GLN A 468 -90.71 -22.08 103.90
N GLN A 469 -91.20 -21.05 103.19
CA GLN A 469 -92.64 -20.83 102.98
C GLN A 469 -93.29 -21.96 102.18
N LEU A 470 -92.62 -22.56 101.19
CA LEU A 470 -93.13 -23.72 100.47
C LEU A 470 -93.18 -24.97 101.35
N GLN A 471 -92.27 -25.14 102.30
CA GLN A 471 -92.35 -26.23 103.27
C GLN A 471 -93.53 -26.04 104.24
N GLU A 472 -93.84 -24.79 104.62
CA GLU A 472 -95.08 -24.44 105.33
C GLU A 472 -96.32 -24.77 104.48
N TYR A 473 -96.34 -24.40 103.19
CA TYR A 473 -97.43 -24.77 102.27
C TYR A 473 -97.52 -26.28 101.99
N ILE A 474 -96.41 -27.03 101.97
CA ILE A 474 -96.42 -28.49 101.78
C ILE A 474 -97.01 -29.20 103.00
N ASN A 475 -96.85 -28.64 104.21
CA ASN A 475 -97.61 -29.10 105.37
C ASN A 475 -99.11 -28.85 105.18
N ILE A 476 -99.51 -27.64 104.75
CA ILE A 476 -100.92 -27.29 104.47
C ILE A 476 -101.51 -28.13 103.32
N ILE A 477 -100.73 -28.49 102.30
CA ILE A 477 -101.18 -29.33 101.19
C ILE A 477 -101.34 -30.79 101.63
N ARG A 478 -100.51 -31.29 102.56
CA ARG A 478 -100.71 -32.60 103.21
C ARG A 478 -102.02 -32.66 104.00
N ASP A 479 -102.44 -31.53 104.57
CA ASP A 479 -103.78 -31.40 105.19
C ASP A 479 -104.90 -31.35 104.13
N PHE A 480 -104.60 -30.83 102.92
CA PHE A 480 -105.54 -30.69 101.80
C PHE A 480 -105.71 -31.96 100.94
N GLU A 481 -104.71 -32.85 100.88
CA GLU A 481 -104.73 -34.15 100.17
C GLU A 481 -105.87 -35.09 100.64
N GLN A 482 -106.52 -34.75 101.75
CA GLN A 482 -107.76 -35.39 102.23
C GLN A 482 -109.01 -35.03 101.38
N SER A 483 -108.90 -34.17 100.37
CA SER A 483 -110.02 -33.73 99.51
C SER A 483 -109.66 -33.68 98.01
N ASN A 484 -110.42 -34.43 97.17
CA ASN A 484 -110.10 -34.71 95.77
C ASN A 484 -111.08 -34.07 94.76
N SER A 485 -110.57 -33.48 93.66
CA SER A 485 -111.27 -33.45 92.35
C SER A 485 -110.33 -33.06 91.18
N PRO A 486 -110.49 -33.59 89.94
CA PRO A 486 -109.46 -33.47 88.88
C PRO A 486 -109.86 -32.69 87.62
N ASN A 487 -108.89 -32.12 86.90
CA ASN A 487 -109.01 -31.71 85.48
C ASN A 487 -107.62 -31.62 84.80
N ASN A 488 -107.28 -32.50 83.83
CA ASN A 488 -105.89 -32.74 83.40
C ASN A 488 -105.70 -32.93 81.87
N ASN A 489 -106.30 -32.09 81.03
CA ASN A 489 -106.21 -32.23 79.56
C ASN A 489 -105.13 -31.36 78.88
N ASP A 490 -104.57 -30.35 79.56
CA ASP A 490 -103.74 -29.32 78.92
C ASP A 490 -102.31 -29.83 78.55
N GLY A 491 -101.80 -30.80 79.31
CA GLY A 491 -100.45 -31.38 79.16
C GLY A 491 -100.19 -32.19 77.88
N MET A 492 -101.16 -32.30 76.97
CA MET A 492 -101.00 -32.92 75.65
C MET A 492 -100.75 -31.90 74.53
N LEU A 493 -101.37 -30.72 74.60
CA LEU A 493 -101.21 -29.66 73.60
C LEU A 493 -99.82 -29.02 73.64
N SER A 494 -99.21 -28.92 74.82
CA SER A 494 -97.83 -28.46 75.00
C SER A 494 -96.82 -29.32 74.24
N LYS A 495 -96.98 -30.65 74.28
CA LYS A 495 -96.06 -31.62 73.64
C LYS A 495 -96.08 -31.53 72.11
N LEU A 496 -97.25 -31.27 71.52
CA LEU A 496 -97.35 -31.06 70.06
C LEU A 496 -96.73 -29.72 69.64
N ARG A 497 -96.92 -28.65 70.43
CA ARG A 497 -96.28 -27.35 70.20
C ARG A 497 -94.75 -27.45 70.31
N GLN A 498 -94.24 -28.18 71.30
CA GLN A 498 -92.81 -28.43 71.46
C GLN A 498 -92.21 -29.14 70.23
N ARG A 499 -92.87 -30.20 69.74
CA ARG A 499 -92.37 -30.99 68.61
C ARG A 499 -92.42 -30.26 67.26
N LEU A 500 -93.23 -29.22 67.14
CA LEU A 500 -93.19 -28.28 66.01
C LEU A 500 -91.91 -27.43 66.08
N LYS A 501 -91.67 -26.81 67.24
CA LYS A 501 -90.49 -25.96 67.51
C LYS A 501 -89.15 -26.69 67.36
N GLU A 502 -89.12 -27.98 67.69
CA GLU A 502 -87.96 -28.85 67.45
C GLU A 502 -87.66 -29.04 65.94
N LYS A 503 -88.70 -29.10 65.09
CA LYS A 503 -88.52 -29.16 63.62
C LYS A 503 -88.13 -27.82 63.01
N GLU A 504 -88.69 -26.71 63.51
CA GLU A 504 -88.33 -25.36 63.08
C GLU A 504 -86.82 -25.13 63.28
N LYS A 505 -86.32 -25.41 64.49
CA LYS A 505 -84.89 -25.29 64.81
C LYS A 505 -83.99 -26.22 63.96
N ALA A 506 -84.41 -27.46 63.70
CA ALA A 506 -83.64 -28.39 62.88
C ALA A 506 -83.55 -27.96 61.40
N LEU A 507 -84.57 -27.26 60.89
CA LEU A 507 -84.53 -26.67 59.55
C LEU A 507 -83.59 -25.46 59.49
N GLU A 508 -83.61 -24.62 60.53
CA GLU A 508 -82.75 -23.45 60.72
C GLU A 508 -81.26 -23.87 60.70
N GLN A 509 -80.88 -24.85 61.51
CA GLN A 509 -79.51 -25.40 61.54
C GLN A 509 -79.08 -25.99 60.19
N ALA A 510 -79.97 -26.68 59.47
CA ALA A 510 -79.68 -27.24 58.14
C ALA A 510 -79.61 -26.20 57.00
N LEU A 511 -80.03 -24.95 57.27
CA LEU A 511 -79.76 -23.80 56.39
C LEU A 511 -78.41 -23.17 56.76
N ASP A 512 -78.12 -22.97 58.03
CA ASP A 512 -76.83 -22.45 58.51
C ASP A 512 -75.65 -23.31 58.04
N GLU A 513 -75.74 -24.64 58.20
CA GLU A 513 -74.75 -25.61 57.70
C GLU A 513 -74.53 -25.49 56.17
N LYS A 514 -75.57 -25.13 55.41
CA LYS A 514 -75.46 -24.92 53.96
C LYS A 514 -74.85 -23.58 53.59
N PHE A 515 -75.08 -22.52 54.36
CA PHE A 515 -74.38 -21.26 54.15
C PHE A 515 -72.89 -21.41 54.41
N VAL A 516 -72.49 -22.06 55.52
CA VAL A 516 -71.07 -22.36 55.80
C VAL A 516 -70.45 -23.22 54.70
N ALA A 517 -71.13 -24.27 54.23
CA ALA A 517 -70.60 -25.11 53.14
C ALA A 517 -70.51 -24.39 51.77
N ILE A 518 -71.30 -23.33 51.54
CA ILE A 518 -71.16 -22.47 50.37
C ILE A 518 -69.98 -21.51 50.55
N GLU A 519 -69.84 -20.88 51.71
CA GLU A 519 -68.70 -20.01 52.04
C GLU A 519 -67.36 -20.79 51.96
N GLU A 520 -67.30 -22.03 52.44
CA GLU A 520 -66.11 -22.90 52.27
C GLU A 520 -65.78 -23.14 50.79
N LYS A 521 -66.78 -23.33 49.93
CA LYS A 521 -66.58 -23.55 48.49
C LYS A 521 -66.22 -22.29 47.72
N ASP A 522 -66.80 -21.14 48.06
CA ASP A 522 -66.41 -19.86 47.49
C ASP A 522 -64.97 -19.47 47.90
N ASN A 523 -64.57 -19.78 49.14
CA ASN A 523 -63.18 -19.64 49.60
C ASN A 523 -62.21 -20.58 48.84
N GLU A 524 -62.59 -21.84 48.60
CA GLU A 524 -61.80 -22.79 47.80
C GLU A 524 -61.66 -22.33 46.34
N ILE A 525 -62.75 -21.85 45.73
CA ILE A 525 -62.75 -21.26 44.38
C ILE A 525 -61.84 -20.03 44.33
N HIS A 526 -61.89 -19.13 45.32
CA HIS A 526 -61.03 -17.96 45.39
C HIS A 526 -59.54 -18.34 45.54
N ALA A 527 -59.23 -19.35 46.36
CA ALA A 527 -57.87 -19.87 46.50
C ALA A 527 -57.33 -20.48 45.18
N LEU A 528 -58.17 -21.24 44.46
CA LEU A 528 -57.83 -21.78 43.14
C LEU A 528 -57.63 -20.67 42.10
N GLN A 529 -58.43 -19.61 42.10
CA GLN A 529 -58.27 -18.45 41.22
C GLN A 529 -56.96 -17.69 41.50
N LEU A 530 -56.56 -17.56 42.76
CA LEU A 530 -55.25 -16.97 43.12
C LEU A 530 -54.09 -17.83 42.62
N SER A 531 -54.13 -19.15 42.86
CA SER A 531 -53.08 -20.07 42.42
C SER A 531 -52.96 -20.15 40.90
N LEU A 532 -54.08 -20.10 40.18
CA LEU A 532 -54.10 -20.05 38.71
C LEU A 532 -53.45 -18.76 38.19
N ARG A 533 -53.74 -17.60 38.78
CA ARG A 533 -53.07 -16.32 38.46
C ARG A 533 -51.57 -16.30 38.76
N GLU A 534 -51.12 -17.08 39.73
CA GLU A 534 -49.68 -17.27 39.99
C GLU A 534 -49.04 -18.16 38.93
N LYS A 535 -49.73 -19.21 38.47
CA LYS A 535 -49.26 -20.06 37.37
C LYS A 535 -49.25 -19.34 36.02
N GLU A 536 -50.20 -18.43 35.77
CA GLU A 536 -50.19 -17.53 34.61
C GLU A 536 -48.92 -16.65 34.61
N ARG A 537 -48.58 -16.03 35.76
CA ARG A 537 -47.34 -15.23 35.91
C ARG A 537 -46.06 -16.07 35.79
N ASP A 538 -46.04 -17.29 36.32
CA ASP A 538 -44.92 -18.21 36.15
C ASP A 538 -44.72 -18.58 34.67
N GLN A 539 -45.82 -18.83 33.94
CA GLN A 539 -45.80 -19.13 32.51
C GLN A 539 -45.34 -17.93 31.67
N GLU A 540 -45.84 -16.72 31.95
CA GLU A 540 -45.40 -15.48 31.31
C GLU A 540 -43.90 -15.23 31.55
N ARG A 541 -43.42 -15.43 32.78
CA ARG A 541 -41.99 -15.32 33.11
C ARG A 541 -41.13 -16.36 32.38
N LEU A 542 -41.61 -17.61 32.27
CA LEU A 542 -40.93 -18.66 31.51
C LEU A 542 -40.95 -18.37 30.01
N HIS A 543 -42.05 -17.85 29.46
CA HIS A 543 -42.15 -17.47 28.06
C HIS A 543 -41.17 -16.34 27.71
N ASN A 544 -41.07 -15.30 28.55
CA ASN A 544 -40.11 -14.21 28.38
C ASN A 544 -38.64 -14.71 28.45
N LEU A 545 -38.34 -15.65 29.35
CA LEU A 545 -37.02 -16.29 29.41
C LEU A 545 -36.72 -17.16 28.16
N LEU A 546 -37.72 -17.87 27.64
CA LEU A 546 -37.58 -18.65 26.41
C LEU A 546 -37.38 -17.75 25.18
N SER A 547 -38.15 -16.65 25.05
CA SER A 547 -37.96 -15.65 23.99
C SER A 547 -36.55 -15.05 24.01
N HIS A 548 -36.05 -14.68 25.18
CA HIS A 548 -34.70 -14.13 25.30
C HIS A 548 -33.60 -15.17 25.00
N ASN A 549 -33.82 -16.44 25.36
CA ASN A 549 -32.93 -17.53 24.95
C ASN A 549 -32.99 -17.78 23.43
N GLU A 550 -34.16 -17.67 22.80
CA GLU A 550 -34.34 -17.79 21.35
C GLU A 550 -33.65 -16.64 20.60
N GLU A 551 -33.82 -15.39 21.05
CA GLU A 551 -33.04 -14.23 20.58
C GLU A 551 -31.53 -14.48 20.70
N THR A 552 -31.08 -14.98 21.85
CA THR A 552 -29.66 -15.27 22.11
C THR A 552 -29.13 -16.38 21.17
N ILE A 553 -29.91 -17.43 20.93
CA ILE A 553 -29.61 -18.48 19.95
C ILE A 553 -29.59 -17.92 18.52
N ASN A 554 -30.51 -17.02 18.17
CA ASN A 554 -30.54 -16.37 16.85
C ASN A 554 -29.36 -15.41 16.63
N ASN A 555 -28.89 -14.73 17.68
CA ASN A 555 -27.66 -13.95 17.67
C ASN A 555 -26.43 -14.86 17.46
N PHE A 556 -26.32 -15.98 18.18
CA PHE A 556 -25.24 -16.94 17.94
C PHE A 556 -25.30 -17.56 16.54
N ASN A 557 -26.49 -17.93 16.03
CA ASN A 557 -26.67 -18.44 14.67
C ASN A 557 -26.26 -17.40 13.60
N SER A 558 -26.46 -16.11 13.88
CA SER A 558 -26.04 -15.02 12.98
C SER A 558 -24.52 -14.84 13.01
N LEU A 559 -23.90 -14.88 14.19
CA LEU A 559 -22.44 -14.84 14.36
C LEU A 559 -21.76 -16.07 13.72
N ILE A 560 -22.36 -17.26 13.82
CA ILE A 560 -21.86 -18.47 13.14
C ILE A 560 -21.87 -18.27 11.62
N LYS A 561 -22.97 -17.78 11.04
CA LYS A 561 -23.03 -17.47 9.60
C LYS A 561 -22.00 -16.43 9.17
N GLU A 562 -21.78 -15.39 9.98
CA GLU A 562 -20.73 -14.40 9.74
C GLU A 562 -19.35 -15.08 9.69
N LYS A 563 -19.02 -15.91 10.70
CA LYS A 563 -17.74 -16.64 10.76
C LYS A 563 -17.60 -17.67 9.64
N ASP A 564 -18.68 -18.31 9.19
CA ASP A 564 -18.67 -19.19 8.02
C ASP A 564 -18.35 -18.41 6.74
N THR A 565 -18.94 -17.21 6.56
CA THR A 565 -18.61 -16.35 5.40
C THR A 565 -17.20 -15.78 5.46
N GLU A 566 -16.69 -15.44 6.66
CA GLU A 566 -15.29 -15.03 6.86
C GLU A 566 -14.33 -16.20 6.56
N MET A 567 -14.66 -17.41 7.00
CA MET A 567 -13.89 -18.63 6.71
C MET A 567 -13.85 -18.93 5.20
N GLN A 568 -14.99 -18.83 4.51
CA GLN A 568 -15.04 -18.96 3.04
C GLN A 568 -14.26 -17.85 2.33
N HIS A 569 -14.28 -16.61 2.83
CA HIS A 569 -13.46 -15.53 2.30
C HIS A 569 -11.96 -15.83 2.48
N LEU A 570 -11.55 -16.26 3.68
CA LEU A 570 -10.16 -16.61 3.98
C LEU A 570 -9.67 -17.81 3.14
N GLU A 571 -10.50 -18.85 2.95
CA GLU A 571 -10.22 -19.94 2.02
C GLU A 571 -10.01 -19.45 0.59
N ASN A 572 -10.87 -18.56 0.09
CA ASN A 572 -10.78 -18.03 -1.26
C ASN A 572 -9.58 -17.10 -1.44
N THR A 573 -9.24 -16.30 -0.42
CA THR A 573 -8.00 -15.52 -0.37
C THR A 573 -6.78 -16.43 -0.38
N LEU A 574 -6.77 -17.52 0.40
CA LEU A 574 -5.68 -18.50 0.42
C LEU A 574 -5.53 -19.21 -0.94
N LYS A 575 -6.63 -19.65 -1.57
CA LYS A 575 -6.62 -20.22 -2.92
C LYS A 575 -6.07 -19.23 -3.96
N ASN A 576 -6.43 -17.95 -3.87
CA ASN A 576 -5.93 -16.89 -4.73
C ASN A 576 -4.43 -16.61 -4.51
N LEU A 577 -3.98 -16.54 -3.26
CA LEU A 577 -2.55 -16.38 -2.91
C LEU A 577 -1.73 -17.60 -3.33
N GLN A 578 -2.26 -18.81 -3.18
CA GLN A 578 -1.60 -20.04 -3.63
C GLN A 578 -1.50 -20.10 -5.16
N LYS A 579 -2.51 -19.61 -5.89
CA LYS A 579 -2.44 -19.44 -7.34
C LYS A 579 -1.39 -18.39 -7.73
N ALA A 580 -1.43 -17.19 -7.13
CA ALA A 580 -0.47 -16.12 -7.42
C ALA A 580 0.98 -16.54 -7.12
N LYS A 581 1.19 -17.28 -6.02
CA LYS A 581 2.48 -17.92 -5.71
C LYS A 581 2.90 -18.86 -6.84
N LYS A 582 2.03 -19.76 -7.29
CA LYS A 582 2.34 -20.69 -8.39
C LYS A 582 2.65 -19.93 -9.69
N ASP A 583 1.88 -18.90 -10.02
CA ASP A 583 2.09 -18.10 -11.23
C ASP A 583 3.47 -17.41 -11.17
N VAL A 584 3.93 -16.96 -9.99
CA VAL A 584 5.30 -16.45 -9.76
C VAL A 584 6.36 -17.55 -9.84
N GLU A 585 6.14 -18.74 -9.27
CA GLU A 585 7.05 -19.89 -9.38
C GLU A 585 7.20 -20.34 -10.85
N ASP A 586 6.10 -20.42 -11.61
CA ASP A 586 6.12 -20.74 -13.04
C ASP A 586 6.75 -19.63 -13.89
N ASN A 587 6.61 -18.35 -13.50
CA ASN A 587 7.32 -17.23 -14.13
C ASN A 587 8.84 -17.31 -13.89
N LEU A 588 9.27 -17.59 -12.65
CA LEU A 588 10.68 -17.77 -12.30
C LEU A 588 11.27 -18.97 -13.03
N ASN A 589 10.56 -20.10 -13.08
CA ASN A 589 10.96 -21.29 -13.84
C ASN A 589 11.11 -21.03 -15.35
N ARG A 590 10.29 -20.15 -15.94
CA ARG A 590 10.44 -19.71 -17.33
C ARG A 590 11.67 -18.82 -17.52
N SER A 591 11.87 -17.82 -16.65
CA SER A 591 13.07 -16.96 -16.69
C SER A 591 14.38 -17.71 -16.46
N LEU A 592 14.37 -18.77 -15.63
CA LEU A 592 15.52 -19.66 -15.46
C LEU A 592 15.82 -20.43 -16.75
N ARG A 593 14.82 -21.04 -17.39
CA ARG A 593 15.00 -21.74 -18.68
C ARG A 593 15.45 -20.80 -19.80
N GLU A 594 14.99 -19.55 -19.81
CA GLU A 594 15.46 -18.51 -20.74
C GLU A 594 16.95 -18.20 -20.50
N LYS A 595 17.37 -18.04 -19.24
CA LYS A 595 18.78 -17.85 -18.88
C LYS A 595 19.63 -19.07 -19.24
N ASP A 596 19.16 -20.29 -18.96
CA ASP A 596 19.86 -21.53 -19.33
C ASP A 596 19.98 -21.67 -20.86
N SER A 597 18.97 -21.24 -21.62
CA SER A 597 19.01 -21.19 -23.08
C SER A 597 20.01 -20.15 -23.59
N ILE A 598 20.05 -18.95 -23.00
CA ILE A 598 21.03 -17.90 -23.33
C ILE A 598 22.45 -18.38 -22.98
N ILE A 599 22.65 -19.00 -21.82
CA ILE A 599 23.93 -19.60 -21.41
C ILE A 599 24.36 -20.67 -22.42
N SER A 600 23.45 -21.55 -22.83
CA SER A 600 23.71 -22.58 -23.85
C SER A 600 24.07 -21.96 -25.22
N GLN A 601 23.40 -20.88 -25.63
CA GLN A 601 23.71 -20.16 -26.87
C GLN A 601 25.07 -19.44 -26.79
N LEU A 602 25.41 -18.86 -25.63
CA LEU A 602 26.71 -18.23 -25.40
C LEU A 602 27.84 -19.27 -25.37
N GLN A 603 27.62 -20.43 -24.75
CA GLN A 603 28.56 -21.56 -24.79
C GLN A 603 28.78 -22.05 -26.22
N LEU A 604 27.71 -22.35 -26.98
CA LEU A 604 27.81 -22.75 -28.38
C LEU A 604 28.48 -21.68 -29.28
N SER A 605 28.29 -20.39 -28.98
CA SER A 605 28.95 -19.28 -29.68
C SER A 605 30.43 -19.12 -29.30
N LEU A 606 30.80 -19.43 -28.05
CA LEU A 606 32.19 -19.46 -27.57
C LEU A 606 32.94 -20.68 -28.13
N ASP A 607 32.33 -21.86 -28.10
CA ASP A 607 32.88 -23.08 -28.69
C ASP A 607 33.05 -22.91 -30.21
N GLY A 608 32.04 -22.34 -30.88
CA GLY A 608 32.10 -21.97 -32.30
C GLY A 608 33.27 -21.03 -32.60
N LYS A 609 33.38 -19.90 -31.87
CA LYS A 609 34.51 -18.96 -32.05
C LYS A 609 35.86 -19.55 -31.68
N THR A 610 35.92 -20.47 -30.73
CA THR A 610 37.16 -21.18 -30.36
C THR A 610 37.59 -22.08 -31.51
N LYS A 611 36.65 -22.84 -32.09
CA LYS A 611 36.88 -23.65 -33.28
C LYS A 611 37.24 -22.80 -34.50
N ASP A 612 36.60 -21.64 -34.70
CA ASP A 612 36.97 -20.69 -35.77
C ASP A 612 38.40 -20.15 -35.59
N MET A 613 38.84 -19.91 -34.34
CA MET A 613 40.23 -19.52 -34.05
C MET A 613 41.21 -20.68 -34.26
N GLU A 614 40.85 -21.91 -33.90
CA GLU A 614 41.67 -23.11 -34.15
C GLU A 614 41.80 -23.39 -35.66
N GLU A 615 40.71 -23.30 -36.41
CA GLU A 615 40.72 -23.42 -37.88
C GLU A 615 41.47 -22.26 -38.54
N MET A 616 41.37 -21.03 -38.03
CA MET A 616 42.15 -19.89 -38.51
C MET A 616 43.64 -20.06 -38.20
N ALA A 617 44.02 -20.58 -37.03
CA ALA A 617 45.40 -20.90 -36.68
C ALA A 617 45.97 -22.00 -37.58
N ALA A 618 45.21 -23.09 -37.80
CA ALA A 618 45.58 -24.15 -38.75
C ALA A 618 45.67 -23.64 -40.20
N SER A 619 44.79 -22.72 -40.61
CA SER A 619 44.82 -22.06 -41.92
C SER A 619 46.06 -21.15 -42.06
N MET A 620 46.39 -20.35 -41.05
CA MET A 620 47.60 -19.51 -41.04
C MET A 620 48.88 -20.36 -41.12
N LEU A 621 48.93 -21.47 -40.37
CA LEU A 621 50.06 -22.41 -40.41
C LEU A 621 50.19 -23.07 -41.79
N SER A 622 49.09 -23.48 -42.43
CA SER A 622 49.11 -24.15 -43.75
C SER A 622 49.29 -23.19 -44.94
N GLN A 623 48.82 -21.94 -44.87
CA GLN A 623 49.01 -20.94 -45.93
C GLN A 623 50.41 -20.31 -45.97
N SER A 624 51.22 -20.52 -44.93
CA SER A 624 52.56 -19.95 -44.76
C SER A 624 53.55 -20.19 -45.92
N HIS A 625 53.26 -21.13 -46.82
CA HIS A 625 54.28 -21.74 -47.68
C HIS A 625 54.37 -21.28 -49.15
N THR A 626 53.47 -20.40 -49.68
CA THR A 626 53.48 -20.08 -51.14
C THR A 626 53.30 -18.61 -51.60
N HIS A 627 52.39 -17.79 -51.04
CA HIS A 627 51.98 -16.51 -51.70
C HIS A 627 52.09 -15.25 -50.83
N GLY A 628 53.21 -15.08 -50.11
CA GLY A 628 53.39 -13.99 -49.14
C GLY A 628 53.47 -12.55 -49.69
N ARG A 629 53.49 -12.32 -51.01
CA ARG A 629 53.56 -10.96 -51.60
C ARG A 629 52.17 -10.43 -51.95
N ASP A 630 51.41 -11.19 -52.74
CA ASP A 630 50.04 -10.81 -53.14
C ASP A 630 49.10 -10.74 -51.93
N LEU A 631 49.29 -11.62 -50.94
CA LEU A 631 48.58 -11.56 -49.67
C LEU A 631 48.89 -10.27 -48.89
N ALA A 632 50.15 -9.83 -48.86
CA ALA A 632 50.53 -8.58 -48.19
C ALA A 632 49.92 -7.34 -48.88
N GLU A 633 49.86 -7.34 -50.21
CA GLU A 633 49.24 -6.24 -50.97
C GLU A 633 47.70 -6.22 -50.82
N GLN A 634 47.04 -7.38 -50.85
CA GLN A 634 45.60 -7.48 -50.55
C GLN A 634 45.29 -7.11 -49.09
N MET A 635 46.10 -7.52 -48.12
CA MET A 635 45.94 -7.12 -46.73
C MET A 635 46.21 -5.63 -46.52
N SER A 636 47.15 -5.01 -47.25
CA SER A 636 47.38 -3.56 -47.23
C SER A 636 46.20 -2.78 -47.81
N GLN A 637 45.66 -3.21 -48.96
CA GLN A 637 44.47 -2.60 -49.55
C GLN A 637 43.23 -2.75 -48.65
N ARG A 638 43.05 -3.93 -48.04
CA ARG A 638 41.96 -4.20 -47.09
C ARG A 638 42.11 -3.41 -45.79
N LEU A 639 43.32 -3.29 -45.24
CA LEU A 639 43.61 -2.43 -44.10
C LEU A 639 43.24 -0.98 -44.42
N LYS A 640 43.73 -0.44 -45.53
CA LYS A 640 43.44 0.93 -45.97
C LYS A 640 41.95 1.19 -46.16
N ALA A 641 41.21 0.22 -46.70
CA ALA A 641 39.75 0.29 -46.81
C ALA A 641 39.08 0.31 -45.42
N THR A 642 39.50 -0.56 -44.49
CA THR A 642 38.99 -0.55 -43.11
C THR A 642 39.39 0.72 -42.35
N GLU A 643 40.57 1.28 -42.58
CA GLU A 643 41.00 2.57 -42.02
C GLU A 643 40.10 3.71 -42.51
N THR A 644 39.76 3.76 -43.81
CA THR A 644 38.80 4.76 -44.32
C THR A 644 37.40 4.56 -43.74
N MET A 645 36.89 3.34 -43.66
CA MET A 645 35.56 3.07 -43.07
C MET A 645 35.52 3.36 -41.57
N LEU A 646 36.62 3.10 -40.84
CA LEU A 646 36.75 3.45 -39.42
C LEU A 646 36.86 4.97 -39.23
N ALA A 647 37.59 5.69 -40.08
CA ALA A 647 37.66 7.14 -40.04
C ALA A 647 36.30 7.79 -40.35
N GLU A 648 35.55 7.28 -41.32
CA GLU A 648 34.19 7.72 -41.62
C GLU A 648 33.21 7.40 -40.49
N SER A 649 33.29 6.20 -39.90
CA SER A 649 32.49 5.80 -38.74
C SER A 649 32.79 6.62 -37.48
N VAL A 650 34.08 6.92 -37.22
CA VAL A 650 34.49 7.84 -36.15
C VAL A 650 33.96 9.24 -36.41
N LYS A 651 34.09 9.77 -37.63
CA LYS A 651 33.57 11.10 -37.99
C LYS A 651 32.05 11.20 -37.90
N ALA A 652 31.33 10.15 -38.29
CA ALA A 652 29.88 10.06 -38.11
C ALA A 652 29.49 10.01 -36.62
N ARG A 653 30.26 9.29 -35.80
CA ARG A 653 30.08 9.25 -34.35
C ARG A 653 30.44 10.58 -33.66
N GLU A 654 31.45 11.30 -34.15
CA GLU A 654 31.77 12.67 -33.70
C GLU A 654 30.66 13.67 -34.03
N ALA A 655 30.02 13.55 -35.20
CA ALA A 655 28.85 14.36 -35.55
C ALA A 655 27.67 14.04 -34.62
N LEU A 656 27.32 12.76 -34.48
CA LEU A 656 26.23 12.31 -33.59
C LEU A 656 26.49 12.62 -32.11
N VAL A 657 27.75 12.65 -31.66
CA VAL A 657 28.11 13.14 -30.32
C VAL A 657 27.83 14.63 -30.19
N LYS A 658 28.20 15.48 -31.17
CA LYS A 658 27.91 16.92 -31.14
C LYS A 658 26.41 17.23 -31.21
N ASP A 659 25.67 16.47 -32.01
CA ASP A 659 24.22 16.60 -32.09
C ASP A 659 23.59 16.26 -30.72
N ASN A 660 24.04 15.18 -30.07
CA ASN A 660 23.63 14.82 -28.71
C ASN A 660 24.09 15.84 -27.65
N GLU A 661 25.30 16.39 -27.74
CA GLU A 661 25.78 17.46 -26.86
C GLU A 661 24.86 18.69 -26.97
N SER A 662 24.52 19.13 -28.18
CA SER A 662 23.60 20.25 -28.40
C SER A 662 22.16 19.96 -27.92
N ALA A 663 21.70 18.71 -28.04
CA ALA A 663 20.42 18.28 -27.51
C ALA A 663 20.40 18.25 -25.98
N VAL A 664 21.50 17.82 -25.34
CA VAL A 664 21.67 17.86 -23.88
C VAL A 664 21.77 19.30 -23.39
N GLU A 665 22.50 20.19 -24.06
CA GLU A 665 22.52 21.63 -23.75
C GLU A 665 21.12 22.26 -23.87
N GLY A 666 20.36 21.93 -24.93
CA GLY A 666 18.98 22.38 -25.10
C GLY A 666 18.03 21.86 -24.01
N LEU A 667 18.18 20.60 -23.60
CA LEU A 667 17.43 20.02 -22.48
C LEU A 667 17.81 20.67 -21.15
N LEU A 668 19.10 20.90 -20.87
CA LEU A 668 19.57 21.59 -19.67
C LEU A 668 19.07 23.05 -19.61
N ALA A 669 19.05 23.75 -20.74
CA ALA A 669 18.44 25.09 -20.85
C ALA A 669 16.93 25.04 -20.58
N SER A 670 16.21 24.04 -21.12
CA SER A 670 14.78 23.86 -20.84
C SER A 670 14.50 23.46 -19.40
N ILE A 671 15.37 22.68 -18.75
CA ILE A 671 15.26 22.32 -17.32
C ILE A 671 15.50 23.57 -16.48
N SER A 672 16.59 24.30 -16.70
CA SER A 672 16.88 25.55 -16.00
C SER A 672 15.77 26.60 -16.14
N SER A 673 15.15 26.71 -17.32
CA SER A 673 13.97 27.56 -17.53
C SER A 673 12.73 27.09 -16.75
N LYS A 674 12.50 25.78 -16.66
CA LYS A 674 11.40 25.21 -15.86
C LYS A 674 11.65 25.35 -14.36
N ASP A 675 12.88 25.14 -13.89
CA ASP A 675 13.28 25.32 -12.50
C ASP A 675 13.13 26.79 -12.05
N GLN A 676 13.46 27.75 -12.93
CA GLN A 676 13.22 29.16 -12.65
C GLN A 676 11.71 29.47 -12.56
N LEU A 677 10.88 28.96 -13.47
CA LEU A 677 9.42 29.12 -13.40
C LEU A 677 8.81 28.44 -12.15
N LEU A 678 9.31 27.27 -11.76
CA LEU A 678 8.91 26.60 -10.52
C LEU A 678 9.29 27.44 -9.30
N LYS A 679 10.51 27.98 -9.26
CA LYS A 679 10.97 28.90 -8.22
C LYS A 679 10.11 30.17 -8.14
N ASP A 680 9.84 30.81 -9.27
CA ASP A 680 8.99 32.01 -9.35
C ASP A 680 7.56 31.72 -8.84
N SER A 681 7.02 30.54 -9.18
CA SER A 681 5.72 30.09 -8.65
C SER A 681 5.75 29.81 -7.15
N ALA A 682 6.82 29.20 -6.62
CA ALA A 682 6.99 28.96 -5.20
C ALA A 682 7.16 30.27 -4.42
N GLU A 683 7.91 31.24 -4.95
CA GLU A 683 7.98 32.59 -4.38
C GLU A 683 6.61 33.29 -4.40
N HIS A 684 5.82 33.15 -5.47
CA HIS A 684 4.45 33.66 -5.53
C HIS A 684 3.55 33.03 -4.45
N TYR A 685 3.57 31.70 -4.29
CA TYR A 685 2.81 31.03 -3.22
C TYR A 685 3.27 31.44 -1.82
N ASN A 686 4.58 31.61 -1.60
CA ASN A 686 5.11 32.08 -0.31
C ASN A 686 4.67 33.52 0.01
N ARG A 687 4.58 34.41 -0.99
CA ARG A 687 4.02 35.77 -0.82
C ARG A 687 2.53 35.72 -0.47
N MET A 688 1.74 34.96 -1.22
CA MET A 688 0.31 34.72 -0.93
C MET A 688 0.08 34.14 0.47
N LEU A 689 0.91 33.19 0.91
CA LEU A 689 0.84 32.63 2.27
C LEU A 689 1.21 33.67 3.33
N SER A 690 2.23 34.49 3.10
CA SER A 690 2.58 35.59 4.01
C SER A 690 1.46 36.62 4.15
N GLU A 691 0.80 36.98 3.05
CA GLU A 691 -0.36 37.88 3.04
C GLU A 691 -1.54 37.28 3.82
N ARG A 692 -1.88 36.01 3.60
CA ARG A 692 -2.93 35.32 4.38
C ARG A 692 -2.57 35.17 5.86
N THR A 693 -1.30 34.96 6.20
CA THR A 693 -0.85 34.97 7.60
C THR A 693 -1.05 36.34 8.25
N GLN A 694 -0.70 37.43 7.56
CA GLN A 694 -0.91 38.80 8.05
C GLN A 694 -2.41 39.14 8.20
N GLU A 695 -3.27 38.70 7.26
CA GLU A 695 -4.73 38.81 7.42
C GLU A 695 -5.24 38.06 8.66
N ILE A 696 -4.75 36.85 8.91
CA ILE A 696 -5.13 36.05 10.09
C ILE A 696 -4.64 36.70 11.39
N GLU A 697 -3.43 37.27 11.40
CA GLU A 697 -2.90 38.01 12.54
C GLU A 697 -3.71 39.29 12.83
N GLU A 698 -4.06 40.06 11.81
CA GLU A 698 -4.90 41.25 11.95
C GLU A 698 -6.34 40.91 12.38
N LEU A 699 -6.94 39.84 11.86
CA LEU A 699 -8.25 39.34 12.32
C LEU A 699 -8.21 38.86 13.78
N ARG A 700 -7.13 38.18 14.20
CA ARG A 700 -6.90 37.81 15.61
C ARG A 700 -6.74 39.05 16.49
N ARG A 701 -6.03 40.08 16.01
CA ARG A 701 -5.86 41.36 16.70
C ARG A 701 -7.22 42.07 16.87
N GLN A 702 -8.03 42.14 15.81
CA GLN A 702 -9.38 42.72 15.86
C GLN A 702 -10.34 41.93 16.78
N LEU A 703 -10.25 40.60 16.81
CA LEU A 703 -10.99 39.78 17.78
C LEU A 703 -10.57 40.08 19.23
N SER A 704 -9.27 40.21 19.49
CA SER A 704 -8.74 40.60 20.82
C SER A 704 -9.22 41.99 21.24
N ASP A 705 -9.12 42.98 20.34
CA ASP A 705 -9.63 44.34 20.57
C ASP A 705 -11.14 44.33 20.89
N LYS A 706 -11.92 43.50 20.18
CA LYS A 706 -13.36 43.34 20.41
C LYS A 706 -13.69 42.62 21.71
N GLN A 707 -12.94 41.59 22.08
CA GLN A 707 -13.11 40.87 23.33
C GLN A 707 -12.76 41.76 24.53
N GLN A 708 -11.73 42.59 24.42
CA GLN A 708 -11.40 43.61 25.43
C GLN A 708 -12.48 44.71 25.52
N GLN A 709 -13.05 45.14 24.38
CA GLN A 709 -14.18 46.07 24.37
C GLN A 709 -15.40 45.47 25.09
N LEU A 710 -15.76 44.21 24.79
CA LEU A 710 -16.88 43.51 25.44
C LEU A 710 -16.66 43.37 26.95
N ALA A 711 -15.49 42.89 27.39
CA ALA A 711 -15.16 42.80 28.81
C ALA A 711 -15.19 44.18 29.53
N SER A 712 -14.85 45.27 28.83
CA SER A 712 -14.99 46.62 29.38
C SER A 712 -16.46 47.06 29.53
N ALA A 713 -17.32 46.68 28.57
CA ALA A 713 -18.74 46.98 28.58
C ALA A 713 -19.52 46.13 29.61
N GLU A 714 -19.19 44.85 29.77
CA GLU A 714 -19.70 43.99 30.84
C GLU A 714 -19.33 44.54 32.22
N LYS A 715 -18.09 45.01 32.40
CA LYS A 715 -17.64 45.66 33.64
C LYS A 715 -18.37 46.98 33.93
N GLN A 716 -18.67 47.77 32.91
CA GLN A 716 -19.50 48.98 33.05
C GLN A 716 -20.97 48.62 33.37
N SER A 717 -21.54 47.62 32.70
CA SER A 717 -22.92 47.18 32.91
C SER A 717 -23.13 46.56 34.30
N SER A 718 -22.15 45.81 34.82
CA SER A 718 -22.18 45.25 36.17
C SER A 718 -22.00 46.32 37.25
N ALA A 719 -21.14 47.32 37.02
CA ALA A 719 -21.04 48.48 37.90
C ALA A 719 -22.36 49.29 37.95
N ALA A 720 -22.95 49.60 36.79
CA ALA A 720 -24.23 50.31 36.72
C ALA A 720 -25.39 49.49 37.33
N ALA A 721 -25.39 48.16 37.19
CA ALA A 721 -26.35 47.31 37.88
C ALA A 721 -26.15 47.33 39.40
N GLN A 722 -24.90 47.31 39.88
CA GLN A 722 -24.58 47.42 41.31
C GLN A 722 -24.98 48.78 41.89
N GLU A 723 -24.80 49.86 41.14
CA GLU A 723 -25.25 51.21 41.48
C GLU A 723 -26.80 51.26 41.58
N GLY A 724 -27.53 50.71 40.62
CA GLY A 724 -28.99 50.56 40.71
C GLY A 724 -29.47 49.66 41.86
N TYR A 725 -28.70 48.65 42.26
CA TYR A 725 -28.99 47.87 43.47
C TYR A 725 -28.77 48.67 44.76
N LEU A 726 -27.80 49.59 44.78
CA LEU A 726 -27.59 50.54 45.90
C LEU A 726 -28.73 51.58 45.95
N GLU A 727 -29.03 52.27 44.84
CA GLU A 727 -30.14 53.23 44.77
C GLU A 727 -31.48 52.60 45.19
N THR A 728 -31.79 51.39 44.70
CA THR A 728 -33.03 50.71 45.08
C THR A 728 -33.02 50.17 46.52
N ALA A 729 -31.86 50.00 47.16
CA ALA A 729 -31.76 49.72 48.58
C ALA A 729 -31.97 51.00 49.43
N GLU A 730 -31.37 52.13 49.03
CA GLU A 730 -31.57 53.43 49.67
C GLU A 730 -33.03 53.89 49.58
N LEU A 731 -33.67 53.76 48.42
CA LEU A 731 -35.10 54.04 48.24
C LEU A 731 -35.98 53.14 49.12
N ARG A 732 -35.62 51.86 49.31
CA ARG A 732 -36.32 50.97 50.26
C ARG A 732 -36.10 51.38 51.71
N ALA A 733 -34.91 51.84 52.08
CA ALA A 733 -34.64 52.36 53.42
C ALA A 733 -35.45 53.63 53.71
N LEU A 734 -35.47 54.59 52.78
CA LEU A 734 -36.27 55.81 52.86
C LEU A 734 -37.79 55.54 52.88
N LEU A 735 -38.25 54.49 52.19
CA LEU A 735 -39.64 54.02 52.31
C LEU A 735 -39.91 53.44 53.70
N ALA A 736 -39.03 52.57 54.22
CA ALA A 736 -39.17 52.00 55.57
C ALA A 736 -39.11 53.07 56.68
N GLU A 737 -38.33 54.14 56.51
CA GLU A 737 -38.34 55.31 57.40
C GLU A 737 -39.67 56.07 57.33
N LYS A 738 -40.22 56.28 56.12
CA LYS A 738 -41.53 56.90 55.93
C LYS A 738 -42.65 56.03 56.50
N ASP A 739 -42.61 54.72 56.32
CA ASP A 739 -43.57 53.79 56.92
C ASP A 739 -43.42 53.76 58.46
N SER A 740 -42.20 53.85 58.99
CA SER A 740 -41.97 54.04 60.43
C SER A 740 -42.60 55.35 60.94
N LEU A 741 -42.49 56.44 60.17
CA LEU A 741 -43.10 57.73 60.50
C LEU A 741 -44.63 57.68 60.40
N ILE A 742 -45.19 57.05 59.37
CA ILE A 742 -46.62 56.83 59.21
C ILE A 742 -47.16 55.99 60.38
N ASN A 743 -46.51 54.89 60.73
CA ASN A 743 -46.90 54.07 61.88
C ASN A 743 -46.83 54.86 63.20
N LYS A 744 -45.82 55.71 63.41
CA LYS A 744 -45.75 56.63 64.57
C LYS A 744 -46.89 57.66 64.58
N LEU A 745 -47.29 58.17 63.42
CA LEU A 745 -48.42 59.10 63.29
C LEU A 745 -49.77 58.40 63.51
N VAL A 746 -49.93 57.18 62.99
CA VAL A 746 -51.12 56.33 63.20
C VAL A 746 -51.24 55.93 64.67
N GLN A 747 -50.15 55.47 65.31
CA GLN A 747 -50.14 55.18 66.75
C GLN A 747 -50.51 56.41 67.56
N ARG A 748 -49.86 57.57 67.31
CA ARG A 748 -50.19 58.82 67.99
C ARG A 748 -51.64 59.30 67.74
N GLY A 749 -52.22 58.93 66.60
CA GLY A 749 -53.65 59.08 66.32
C GLY A 749 -54.50 58.17 67.20
N GLN A 750 -54.19 56.87 67.25
CA GLN A 750 -54.87 55.89 68.11
C GLN A 750 -54.75 56.23 69.59
N ASP A 751 -53.59 56.67 70.08
CA ASP A 751 -53.37 57.12 71.46
C ASP A 751 -54.27 58.33 71.79
N ARG A 752 -54.37 59.29 70.86
CA ARG A 752 -55.22 60.48 71.01
C ARG A 752 -56.71 60.13 70.93
N ASP A 753 -57.07 59.18 70.08
CA ASP A 753 -58.46 58.75 69.92
C ASP A 753 -58.89 57.80 71.07
N GLN A 754 -57.96 57.08 71.70
CA GLN A 754 -58.14 56.43 73.01
C GLN A 754 -58.35 57.47 74.11
N ALA A 755 -57.52 58.52 74.19
CA ALA A 755 -57.73 59.62 75.15
C ALA A 755 -59.10 60.31 74.93
N LEU A 756 -59.55 60.48 73.69
CA LEU A 756 -60.90 60.96 73.38
C LEU A 756 -62.01 59.95 73.75
N ALA A 757 -61.75 58.64 73.67
CA ALA A 757 -62.67 57.60 74.12
C ALA A 757 -62.75 57.50 75.66
N GLU A 758 -61.67 57.81 76.38
CA GLU A 758 -61.67 57.93 77.84
C GLU A 758 -62.40 59.20 78.28
N MET A 759 -62.17 60.34 77.62
CA MET A 759 -62.95 61.57 77.82
C MET A 759 -64.46 61.34 77.57
N ARG A 760 -64.81 60.54 76.55
CA ARG A 760 -66.21 60.15 76.27
C ARG A 760 -66.87 59.28 77.35
N LYS A 761 -66.13 58.74 78.33
CA LYS A 761 -66.71 58.08 79.51
C LYS A 761 -67.06 59.06 80.64
N GLN A 762 -66.81 60.36 80.47
CA GLN A 762 -67.14 61.41 81.45
C GLN A 762 -67.93 62.58 80.84
N THR A 763 -69.08 62.30 80.18
CA THR A 763 -70.06 63.36 79.89
C THR A 763 -71.49 62.80 79.90
N GLY A 764 -72.41 63.52 80.56
CA GLY A 764 -73.82 63.16 80.65
C GLY A 764 -74.66 63.56 79.42
N PRO A 765 -75.90 63.06 79.30
CA PRO A 765 -76.67 63.13 78.05
C PRO A 765 -77.57 64.37 77.95
N ASP A 766 -77.04 65.55 77.62
CA ASP A 766 -77.85 66.77 77.43
C ASP A 766 -77.40 67.74 76.30
N GLN A 767 -76.61 67.26 75.33
CA GLN A 767 -76.22 68.06 74.14
C GLN A 767 -76.55 67.38 72.79
N VAL A 768 -77.38 66.33 72.81
CA VAL A 768 -77.73 65.56 71.60
C VAL A 768 -78.88 66.20 70.80
N LEU A 769 -79.79 66.93 71.46
CA LEU A 769 -80.95 67.56 70.82
C LEU A 769 -80.61 68.86 70.06
N GLU A 770 -79.74 69.72 70.60
CA GLU A 770 -79.35 70.97 69.94
C GLU A 770 -78.45 70.71 68.71
N LEU A 771 -77.60 69.67 68.76
CA LEU A 771 -76.81 69.25 67.60
C LEU A 771 -77.67 68.69 66.46
N GLN A 772 -78.79 68.02 66.75
CA GLN A 772 -79.68 67.51 65.70
C GLN A 772 -80.37 68.65 64.91
N GLN A 773 -80.86 69.70 65.58
CA GLN A 773 -81.43 70.86 64.88
C GLN A 773 -80.35 71.69 64.16
N THR A 774 -79.15 71.78 64.71
CA THR A 774 -78.02 72.50 64.07
C THR A 774 -77.56 71.79 62.79
N ILE A 775 -77.45 70.46 62.80
CA ILE A 775 -77.08 69.66 61.62
C ILE A 775 -78.11 69.82 60.50
N GLN A 776 -79.41 69.82 60.82
CA GLN A 776 -80.47 69.94 59.82
C GLN A 776 -80.44 71.30 59.07
N ILE A 777 -80.04 72.37 59.74
CA ILE A 777 -79.86 73.71 59.11
C ILE A 777 -78.53 73.81 58.33
N MET A 778 -77.50 73.04 58.70
CA MET A 778 -76.25 72.98 57.94
C MET A 778 -76.36 72.08 56.69
N GLN A 779 -77.20 71.04 56.71
CA GLN A 779 -77.51 70.23 55.53
C GLN A 779 -78.18 71.07 54.43
N GLN A 780 -79.20 71.85 54.78
CA GLN A 780 -79.88 72.75 53.83
C GLN A 780 -78.96 73.82 53.22
N LYS A 781 -77.80 74.12 53.84
CA LYS A 781 -76.77 75.04 53.32
C LYS A 781 -75.57 74.35 52.65
N LEU A 782 -75.52 73.02 52.68
CA LEU A 782 -74.67 72.24 51.78
C LEU A 782 -75.38 72.07 50.44
N ASP A 783 -76.69 71.78 50.44
CA ASP A 783 -77.50 71.68 49.22
C ASP A 783 -77.38 72.96 48.36
N GLU A 784 -77.55 74.15 48.95
CA GLU A 784 -77.38 75.45 48.26
C GLU A 784 -75.93 75.72 47.77
N LYS A 785 -74.93 75.00 48.29
CA LYS A 785 -73.51 75.17 47.91
C LYS A 785 -73.01 74.13 46.90
N GLU A 786 -73.65 72.97 46.84
CA GLU A 786 -73.35 71.91 45.87
C GLU A 786 -73.95 72.25 44.48
N ASP A 787 -75.07 72.99 44.46
CA ASP A 787 -75.65 73.56 43.24
C ASP A 787 -74.77 74.67 42.60
N GLU A 788 -74.00 75.42 43.39
CA GLU A 788 -73.12 76.50 42.87
C GLU A 788 -71.83 75.98 42.20
N LEU A 789 -71.33 74.79 42.56
CA LEU A 789 -70.17 74.17 41.89
C LEU A 789 -70.57 73.34 40.66
N SER A 790 -71.86 73.04 40.49
CA SER A 790 -72.37 72.19 39.42
C SER A 790 -72.43 72.84 38.02
N ARG A 791 -71.87 74.05 37.83
CA ARG A 791 -71.87 74.76 36.52
C ARG A 791 -70.55 75.46 36.12
N MET A 792 -69.39 74.83 36.29
CA MET A 792 -68.28 74.97 35.34
C MET A 792 -67.36 73.74 35.27
N ASN A 793 -67.55 72.95 34.21
CA ASN A 793 -66.55 72.07 33.56
C ASN A 793 -65.91 70.93 34.43
N GLY A 794 -66.24 69.65 34.23
CA GLY A 794 -67.30 69.09 33.38
C GLY A 794 -67.19 67.57 33.14
N LYS A 795 -68.21 66.82 33.60
CA LYS A 795 -68.48 65.39 33.33
C LYS A 795 -67.45 64.36 33.81
N ASP A 796 -67.54 64.02 35.09
CA ASP A 796 -67.26 62.66 35.57
C ASP A 796 -68.57 61.89 35.79
N SER A 797 -68.54 60.56 35.66
CA SER A 797 -69.70 59.68 35.90
C SER A 797 -69.25 58.24 36.18
N GLN A 798 -69.10 57.95 37.46
CA GLN A 798 -68.90 56.61 38.05
C GLN A 798 -69.93 56.48 39.19
N GLU A 799 -70.61 55.36 39.42
CA GLU A 799 -70.35 53.99 38.97
C GLU A 799 -71.62 53.17 38.62
N ASN A 800 -71.39 51.93 38.17
CA ASN A 800 -72.23 50.74 38.36
C ASN A 800 -73.67 50.74 37.80
N LEU A 801 -73.86 50.00 36.69
CA LEU A 801 -74.58 48.73 36.76
C LEU A 801 -74.23 47.76 35.60
N ASN A 802 -74.28 46.46 35.91
CA ASN A 802 -73.77 45.34 35.13
C ASN A 802 -74.40 45.11 33.75
N LEU A 803 -73.66 44.47 32.84
CA LEU A 803 -74.14 43.39 31.96
C LEU A 803 -72.97 42.54 31.40
N PRO A 804 -73.00 41.18 31.44
CA PRO A 804 -71.78 40.36 31.41
C PRO A 804 -71.24 39.96 30.02
N GLY A 805 -71.66 40.61 28.93
CA GLY A 805 -71.34 40.14 27.57
C GLY A 805 -69.87 40.19 27.15
N LYS A 806 -69.12 41.22 27.54
CA LYS A 806 -67.77 41.48 26.96
C LYS A 806 -66.70 40.47 27.40
N LYS A 807 -66.72 39.97 28.64
CA LYS A 807 -65.77 38.92 29.08
C LYS A 807 -66.02 37.63 28.31
N THR A 808 -67.27 37.20 28.17
CA THR A 808 -67.63 36.00 27.40
C THR A 808 -67.27 36.11 25.92
N VAL A 809 -67.50 37.27 25.28
CA VAL A 809 -67.10 37.48 23.87
C VAL A 809 -65.57 37.51 23.70
N VAL A 810 -64.80 38.03 24.66
CA VAL A 810 -63.32 38.00 24.60
C VAL A 810 -62.79 36.59 24.86
N VAL A 811 -63.39 35.83 25.80
CA VAL A 811 -63.05 34.42 26.02
C VAL A 811 -63.38 33.59 24.78
N LEU A 812 -64.60 33.70 24.24
CA LEU A 812 -64.98 32.98 23.01
C LEU A 812 -64.13 33.38 21.80
N LYS A 813 -63.69 34.63 21.66
CA LYS A 813 -62.72 35.02 20.62
C LYS A 813 -61.34 34.39 20.86
N LYS A 814 -60.88 34.29 22.11
CA LYS A 814 -59.61 33.64 22.46
C LYS A 814 -59.66 32.13 22.25
N GLU A 815 -60.77 31.49 22.64
CA GLU A 815 -61.02 30.06 22.39
C GLU A 815 -61.15 29.78 20.89
N LEU A 816 -61.89 30.61 20.13
CA LEU A 816 -62.00 30.47 18.67
C LEU A 816 -60.63 30.63 17.99
N ALA A 817 -59.80 31.59 18.42
CA ALA A 817 -58.43 31.72 17.95
C ALA A 817 -57.59 30.48 18.28
N GLN A 818 -57.62 30.01 19.53
CA GLN A 818 -56.89 28.80 19.96
C GLN A 818 -57.37 27.53 19.25
N LYS A 819 -58.68 27.39 18.98
CA LYS A 819 -59.23 26.26 18.21
C LYS A 819 -58.86 26.35 16.73
N THR A 820 -58.80 27.55 16.15
CA THR A 820 -58.32 27.76 14.77
C THR A 820 -56.82 27.48 14.65
N GLU A 821 -56.02 27.91 15.63
CA GLU A 821 -54.59 27.61 15.70
C GLU A 821 -54.33 26.11 15.90
N ALA A 822 -55.10 25.44 16.76
CA ALA A 822 -55.04 23.99 16.95
C ALA A 822 -55.46 23.22 15.69
N LEU A 823 -56.50 23.68 14.98
CA LEU A 823 -56.92 23.10 13.70
C LEU A 823 -55.85 23.26 12.62
N ASN A 824 -55.22 24.44 12.50
CA ASN A 824 -54.11 24.66 11.57
C ASN A 824 -52.87 23.82 11.94
N LYS A 825 -52.59 23.62 13.23
CA LYS A 825 -51.53 22.70 13.71
C LYS A 825 -51.86 21.22 13.49
N ALA A 826 -53.13 20.85 13.48
CA ALA A 826 -53.58 19.51 13.11
C ALA A 826 -53.47 19.29 11.59
N LEU A 827 -53.96 20.23 10.78
CA LEU A 827 -53.89 20.18 9.31
C LEU A 827 -52.44 20.21 8.81
N LYS A 828 -51.53 20.95 9.46
CA LYS A 828 -50.10 20.90 9.14
C LYS A 828 -49.53 19.50 9.39
N ARG A 829 -49.85 18.87 10.53
CA ARG A 829 -49.46 17.47 10.81
C ARG A 829 -50.09 16.46 9.86
N GLU A 830 -51.34 16.67 9.44
CA GLU A 830 -52.00 15.81 8.45
C GLU A 830 -51.26 15.88 7.10
N ASN A 831 -50.82 17.07 6.69
CA ASN A 831 -50.02 17.25 5.48
C ASN A 831 -48.60 16.71 5.62
N GLU A 832 -47.95 16.90 6.77
CA GLU A 832 -46.63 16.30 7.09
C GLU A 832 -46.70 14.77 7.04
N LEU A 833 -47.74 14.16 7.61
CA LEU A 833 -48.00 12.71 7.54
C LEU A 833 -48.36 12.23 6.13
N LYS A 834 -49.06 13.05 5.33
CA LYS A 834 -49.33 12.72 3.91
C LYS A 834 -48.06 12.74 3.06
N MET A 835 -47.14 13.66 3.31
CA MET A 835 -45.83 13.69 2.65
C MET A 835 -45.01 12.46 3.03
N SER A 836 -44.86 12.15 4.32
CA SER A 836 -44.09 10.97 4.74
C SER A 836 -44.72 9.65 4.29
N LEU A 837 -46.05 9.57 4.18
CA LEU A 837 -46.74 8.40 3.61
C LEU A 837 -46.47 8.27 2.09
N ALA A 838 -46.42 9.37 1.34
CA ALA A 838 -46.04 9.36 -0.07
C ALA A 838 -44.54 9.00 -0.27
N GLU A 839 -43.65 9.47 0.60
CA GLU A 839 -42.23 9.10 0.61
C GLU A 839 -42.02 7.61 0.96
N LEU A 840 -42.79 7.08 1.92
CA LEU A 840 -42.82 5.65 2.23
C LEU A 840 -43.40 4.81 1.08
N GLN A 841 -44.41 5.29 0.36
CA GLN A 841 -44.90 4.63 -0.85
C GLN A 841 -43.85 4.62 -1.97
N SER A 842 -43.15 5.75 -2.19
CA SER A 842 -42.09 5.84 -3.19
C SER A 842 -40.94 4.87 -2.87
N THR A 843 -40.45 4.85 -1.64
CA THR A 843 -39.36 3.96 -1.22
C THR A 843 -39.79 2.49 -1.22
N LEU A 844 -41.05 2.16 -0.89
CA LEU A 844 -41.58 0.81 -1.00
C LEU A 844 -41.62 0.33 -2.46
N THR A 845 -42.15 1.15 -3.39
CA THR A 845 -42.15 0.79 -4.82
C THR A 845 -40.74 0.68 -5.43
N GLU A 846 -39.76 1.45 -4.94
CA GLU A 846 -38.37 1.30 -5.36
C GLU A 846 -37.74 0.01 -4.81
N LEU A 847 -38.06 -0.38 -3.56
CA LEU A 847 -37.62 -1.65 -2.98
C LEU A 847 -38.27 -2.86 -3.68
N GLU A 848 -39.55 -2.77 -4.04
CA GLU A 848 -40.24 -3.78 -4.85
C GLU A 848 -39.55 -3.94 -6.22
N GLY A 849 -39.32 -2.86 -6.96
CA GLY A 849 -38.63 -2.90 -8.25
C GLY A 849 -37.18 -3.40 -8.16
N ARG A 850 -36.45 -3.09 -7.07
CA ARG A 850 -35.12 -3.65 -6.78
C ARG A 850 -35.19 -5.15 -6.49
N SER A 851 -36.23 -5.61 -5.78
CA SER A 851 -36.46 -7.04 -5.48
C SER A 851 -36.80 -7.84 -6.75
N GLU A 852 -37.69 -7.32 -7.59
CA GLU A 852 -38.01 -7.91 -8.90
C GLU A 852 -36.77 -7.98 -9.81
N GLY A 853 -35.97 -6.92 -9.87
CA GLY A 853 -34.71 -6.89 -10.61
C GLY A 853 -33.67 -7.90 -10.10
N GLN A 854 -33.61 -8.12 -8.78
CA GLN A 854 -32.76 -9.16 -8.19
C GLN A 854 -33.29 -10.57 -8.51
N ALA A 855 -34.60 -10.80 -8.44
CA ALA A 855 -35.22 -12.08 -8.80
C ALA A 855 -34.95 -12.45 -10.27
N ALA A 856 -35.17 -11.52 -11.21
CA ALA A 856 -34.88 -11.73 -12.64
C ALA A 856 -33.39 -12.02 -12.91
N ASN A 857 -32.47 -11.39 -12.17
CA ASN A 857 -31.04 -11.67 -12.26
C ASN A 857 -30.70 -13.07 -11.70
N ILE A 858 -31.32 -13.48 -10.59
CA ILE A 858 -31.18 -14.84 -10.04
C ILE A 858 -31.69 -15.87 -11.06
N GLU A 859 -32.87 -15.67 -11.66
CA GLU A 859 -33.41 -16.59 -12.69
C GLU A 859 -32.48 -16.68 -13.92
N SER A 860 -31.93 -15.55 -14.38
CA SER A 860 -30.95 -15.51 -15.48
C SER A 860 -29.65 -16.27 -15.15
N LEU A 861 -29.15 -16.11 -13.93
CA LEU A 861 -27.98 -16.85 -13.44
C LEU A 861 -28.29 -18.35 -13.28
N THR A 862 -29.47 -18.73 -12.78
CA THR A 862 -29.92 -20.12 -12.69
C THR A 862 -30.06 -20.77 -14.07
N ALA A 863 -30.64 -20.08 -15.05
CA ALA A 863 -30.69 -20.56 -16.44
C ALA A 863 -29.30 -20.71 -17.05
N THR A 864 -28.38 -19.78 -16.75
CA THR A 864 -26.97 -19.83 -17.19
C THR A 864 -26.22 -20.99 -16.54
N LEU A 865 -26.45 -21.26 -15.25
CA LEU A 865 -25.88 -22.41 -14.53
C LEU A 865 -26.39 -23.72 -15.11
N LYS A 866 -27.72 -23.87 -15.30
CA LYS A 866 -28.32 -25.05 -15.93
C LYS A 866 -27.76 -25.29 -17.34
N THR A 867 -27.57 -24.25 -18.14
CA THR A 867 -26.96 -24.36 -19.47
C THR A 867 -25.51 -24.85 -19.39
N LYS A 868 -24.76 -24.48 -18.33
CA LYS A 868 -23.40 -25.00 -18.08
C LYS A 868 -23.41 -26.45 -17.60
N GLU A 869 -24.38 -26.83 -16.76
CA GLU A 869 -24.59 -28.22 -16.33
C GLU A 869 -24.90 -29.13 -17.54
N GLU A 870 -25.81 -28.73 -18.42
CA GLU A 870 -26.12 -29.43 -19.68
C GLU A 870 -24.87 -29.58 -20.59
N ILE A 871 -23.99 -28.58 -20.63
CA ILE A 871 -22.70 -28.66 -21.35
C ILE A 871 -21.72 -29.62 -20.65
N ILE A 872 -21.65 -29.60 -19.32
CA ILE A 872 -20.80 -30.49 -18.51
C ILE A 872 -21.23 -31.95 -18.70
N ASP A 873 -22.53 -32.25 -18.69
CA ASP A 873 -23.05 -33.59 -18.93
C ASP A 873 -22.75 -34.10 -20.34
N VAL A 874 -22.88 -33.24 -21.37
CA VAL A 874 -22.47 -33.59 -22.75
C VAL A 874 -20.95 -33.83 -22.84
N LEU A 875 -20.13 -33.10 -22.10
CA LEU A 875 -18.68 -33.32 -22.03
C LEU A 875 -18.33 -34.62 -21.29
N HIS A 876 -18.98 -34.90 -20.16
CA HIS A 876 -18.83 -36.17 -19.44
C HIS A 876 -19.27 -37.37 -20.29
N GLN A 877 -20.38 -37.27 -21.02
CA GLN A 877 -20.84 -38.32 -21.92
C GLN A 877 -19.85 -38.59 -23.07
N ARG A 878 -19.25 -37.54 -23.65
CA ARG A 878 -18.18 -37.68 -24.67
C ARG A 878 -16.89 -38.27 -24.10
N LEU A 879 -16.53 -37.94 -22.85
CA LEU A 879 -15.37 -38.51 -22.18
C LEU A 879 -15.56 -39.99 -21.83
N GLY A 880 -16.76 -40.38 -21.38
CA GLY A 880 -17.13 -41.78 -21.15
C GLY A 880 -17.02 -42.63 -22.43
N GLN A 881 -17.61 -42.18 -23.54
CA GLN A 881 -17.52 -42.86 -24.85
C GLN A 881 -16.08 -43.02 -25.35
N ARG A 882 -15.16 -42.14 -24.92
CA ARG A 882 -13.73 -42.21 -25.28
C ARG A 882 -12.94 -43.22 -24.45
N GLY A 883 -13.49 -43.73 -23.35
CA GLY A 883 -12.91 -44.79 -22.53
C GLY A 883 -13.01 -46.17 -23.19
N ASP A 884 -14.22 -46.54 -23.63
CA ASP A 884 -14.52 -47.88 -24.15
C ASP A 884 -13.93 -48.17 -25.54
N SER A 885 -13.40 -47.15 -26.23
CA SER A 885 -12.85 -47.25 -27.59
C SER A 885 -11.35 -47.63 -27.64
N ARG A 886 -10.73 -48.04 -26.52
CA ARG A 886 -9.27 -48.16 -26.40
C ARG A 886 -8.75 -49.52 -25.91
N SER A 887 -9.55 -50.58 -26.06
CA SER A 887 -9.28 -51.92 -25.51
C SER A 887 -9.29 -53.05 -26.55
N GLN A 888 -9.14 -52.73 -27.85
CA GLN A 888 -8.90 -53.68 -28.94
C GLN A 888 -7.93 -53.11 -29.99
N GLN A 889 -7.25 -54.00 -30.72
CA GLN A 889 -6.30 -53.72 -31.81
C GLN A 889 -4.92 -53.13 -31.44
N ASP A 890 -4.20 -53.80 -30.54
CA ASP A 890 -2.76 -54.01 -30.72
C ASP A 890 -2.55 -55.29 -31.56
N GLN A 891 -2.34 -55.18 -32.89
CA GLN A 891 -1.53 -56.14 -33.66
C GLN A 891 -1.24 -55.71 -35.11
N ASP A 892 -0.01 -56.03 -35.51
CA ASP A 892 0.49 -56.37 -36.86
C ASP A 892 0.79 -55.32 -37.96
N HIS A 893 2.09 -55.31 -38.30
CA HIS A 893 2.67 -55.33 -39.65
C HIS A 893 2.76 -54.03 -40.50
N SER A 894 3.90 -53.34 -40.33
CA SER A 894 4.99 -53.25 -41.34
C SER A 894 4.73 -52.86 -42.82
N ARG A 895 5.55 -51.87 -43.26
CA ARG A 895 6.21 -51.66 -44.58
C ARG A 895 5.61 -50.71 -45.65
N ASP A 896 6.58 -49.98 -46.22
CA ASP A 896 6.77 -49.54 -47.62
C ASP A 896 5.83 -48.51 -48.29
N HIS A 897 6.38 -47.29 -48.44
CA HIS A 897 6.46 -46.49 -49.69
C HIS A 897 5.21 -45.84 -50.37
N ILE A 898 5.30 -44.49 -50.48
CA ILE A 898 5.24 -43.69 -51.74
C ILE A 898 3.89 -43.09 -52.24
N LEU A 899 3.92 -41.75 -52.39
CA LEU A 899 3.17 -40.81 -53.29
C LEU A 899 1.66 -40.51 -53.11
N CYS A 900 1.41 -39.21 -52.79
CA CYS A 900 0.56 -38.21 -53.48
C CYS A 900 -0.90 -38.48 -53.93
N ALA A 901 -1.75 -37.47 -53.63
CA ALA A 901 -3.01 -37.10 -54.29
C ALA A 901 -4.22 -38.06 -54.02
N GLU A 902 -5.49 -37.65 -54.06
CA GLU A 902 -6.11 -36.30 -54.21
C GLU A 902 -7.55 -36.28 -53.65
N MET A 903 -8.14 -35.07 -53.58
CA MET A 903 -9.58 -34.75 -53.49
C MET A 903 -10.43 -35.07 -52.24
N ASP A 904 -11.47 -34.23 -52.14
CA ASP A 904 -12.53 -34.10 -51.14
C ASP A 904 -13.28 -35.35 -50.66
N GLY A 905 -13.71 -35.30 -49.40
CA GLY A 905 -14.78 -36.13 -48.82
C GLY A 905 -15.62 -35.33 -47.82
N SER A 906 -16.77 -34.82 -48.24
CA SER A 906 -17.72 -34.09 -47.38
C SER A 906 -18.57 -35.02 -46.51
N LEU A 907 -19.04 -34.52 -45.35
CA LEU A 907 -20.31 -34.82 -44.60
C LEU A 907 -20.11 -34.70 -43.07
N PRO A 908 -21.18 -34.52 -42.25
CA PRO A 908 -22.54 -34.07 -42.55
C PRO A 908 -22.98 -32.81 -41.74
N VAL A 909 -24.09 -32.20 -42.14
CA VAL A 909 -24.75 -31.10 -41.42
C VAL A 909 -25.68 -31.65 -40.31
N LEU A 910 -25.66 -31.02 -39.13
CA LEU A 910 -26.66 -31.16 -38.06
C LEU A 910 -27.05 -29.77 -37.51
N PRO A 911 -28.22 -29.62 -36.85
CA PRO A 911 -29.26 -28.78 -37.41
C PRO A 911 -29.29 -27.31 -36.95
N GLN A 912 -29.97 -26.49 -37.75
CA GLN A 912 -30.36 -25.12 -37.43
C GLN A 912 -31.17 -25.06 -36.13
N ARG A 913 -30.84 -24.14 -35.22
CA ARG A 913 -31.78 -23.71 -34.18
C ARG A 913 -32.87 -22.87 -34.83
N GLN A 914 -34.11 -23.34 -34.78
CA GLN A 914 -35.28 -22.52 -35.13
C GLN A 914 -35.44 -21.38 -34.10
N ILE A 915 -35.94 -20.25 -34.57
CA ILE A 915 -36.29 -19.11 -33.71
C ILE A 915 -37.69 -19.36 -33.13
N THR A 916 -37.81 -19.32 -31.80
CA THR A 916 -39.10 -19.23 -31.12
C THR A 916 -39.20 -17.87 -30.45
N ILE A 917 -40.12 -17.04 -30.94
CA ILE A 917 -40.42 -15.71 -30.40
C ILE A 917 -41.51 -15.84 -29.33
N ILE A 918 -41.29 -15.25 -28.14
CA ILE A 918 -42.25 -14.77 -27.12
C ILE A 918 -41.39 -14.14 -26.01
N GLY A 919 -41.61 -12.91 -25.51
CA GLY A 919 -42.48 -11.83 -25.96
C GLY A 919 -42.47 -10.67 -24.94
N GLY A 920 -42.63 -9.42 -25.38
CA GLY A 920 -42.66 -8.24 -24.50
C GLY A 920 -41.71 -7.13 -24.97
N ASN A 921 -42.24 -6.08 -25.60
CA ASN A 921 -41.43 -5.05 -26.27
C ASN A 921 -41.18 -3.82 -25.38
N SER A 922 -39.92 -3.39 -25.27
CA SER A 922 -39.53 -1.97 -25.19
C SER A 922 -38.04 -1.79 -25.50
N GLN A 923 -37.74 -1.12 -26.63
CA GLN A 923 -36.47 -0.46 -27.01
C GLN A 923 -35.15 -1.16 -26.59
N GLN A 924 -34.50 -1.99 -27.43
CA GLN A 924 -33.84 -1.63 -28.70
C GLN A 924 -32.59 -0.71 -28.58
N GLU A 925 -31.82 -0.82 -27.49
CA GLU A 925 -30.39 -0.48 -27.47
C GLU A 925 -29.56 -1.69 -26.99
N GLY A 926 -28.41 -1.97 -27.62
CA GLY A 926 -27.46 -3.02 -27.19
C GLY A 926 -27.13 -4.14 -28.19
N LEU A 927 -27.98 -4.38 -29.21
CA LEU A 927 -27.76 -5.47 -30.19
C LEU A 927 -26.58 -5.35 -31.19
N PRO A 928 -25.92 -4.19 -31.44
CA PRO A 928 -24.73 -4.16 -32.31
C PRO A 928 -23.56 -4.98 -31.77
N ASN A 929 -23.37 -5.01 -30.45
CA ASN A 929 -22.08 -5.36 -29.84
C ASN A 929 -21.71 -6.85 -30.00
N LEU A 930 -22.70 -7.76 -29.91
CA LEU A 930 -22.44 -9.19 -30.07
C LEU A 930 -22.14 -9.58 -31.53
N ILE A 931 -22.74 -8.86 -32.48
CA ILE A 931 -22.47 -9.05 -33.92
C ILE A 931 -21.10 -8.48 -34.28
N ALA A 932 -20.75 -7.30 -33.73
CA ALA A 932 -19.43 -6.70 -33.88
C ALA A 932 -18.32 -7.62 -33.33
N LEU A 933 -18.47 -8.14 -32.10
CA LEU A 933 -17.49 -9.04 -31.48
C LEU A 933 -17.31 -10.35 -32.26
N GLN A 934 -18.40 -10.90 -32.83
CA GLN A 934 -18.32 -12.06 -33.71
C GLN A 934 -17.58 -11.74 -35.02
N GLN A 935 -17.78 -10.54 -35.59
CA GLN A 935 -17.08 -10.06 -36.78
C GLN A 935 -15.60 -9.77 -36.51
N GLU A 936 -15.23 -9.21 -35.35
CA GLU A 936 -13.83 -9.06 -34.91
C GLU A 936 -13.15 -10.42 -34.75
N HIS A 937 -13.81 -11.40 -34.10
CA HIS A 937 -13.27 -12.77 -34.02
C HIS A 937 -13.08 -13.41 -35.40
N ASP A 938 -14.05 -13.29 -36.31
CA ASP A 938 -13.95 -13.81 -37.68
C ASP A 938 -12.91 -13.05 -38.53
N ALA A 939 -12.60 -11.79 -38.21
CA ALA A 939 -11.51 -11.03 -38.82
C ALA A 939 -10.14 -11.47 -38.28
N LEU A 940 -10.00 -11.62 -36.96
CA LEU A 940 -8.79 -12.11 -36.30
C LEU A 940 -8.43 -13.53 -36.76
N HIS A 941 -9.43 -14.42 -36.89
CA HIS A 941 -9.26 -15.77 -37.47
C HIS A 941 -8.99 -15.78 -38.98
N LYS A 942 -9.07 -14.65 -39.69
CA LYS A 942 -8.56 -14.50 -41.06
C LYS A 942 -7.14 -13.94 -41.05
N ALA A 943 -6.86 -12.90 -40.26
CA ALA A 943 -5.53 -12.33 -40.07
C ALA A 943 -4.50 -13.38 -39.65
N LEU A 944 -4.80 -14.17 -38.62
CA LEU A 944 -3.93 -15.26 -38.13
C LEU A 944 -3.66 -16.33 -39.20
N ARG A 945 -4.62 -16.60 -40.11
CA ARG A 945 -4.42 -17.53 -41.23
C ARG A 945 -3.58 -16.92 -42.36
N ALA A 946 -3.74 -15.62 -42.63
CA ALA A 946 -2.87 -14.90 -43.58
C ALA A 946 -1.44 -14.82 -43.06
N GLU A 947 -1.25 -14.57 -41.76
CA GLU A 947 0.06 -14.61 -41.08
C GLU A 947 0.72 -15.99 -41.16
N GLN A 948 -0.02 -17.08 -40.89
CA GLN A 948 0.48 -18.45 -41.06
C GLN A 948 0.85 -18.77 -42.53
N GLN A 949 0.14 -18.19 -43.50
CA GLN A 949 0.46 -18.32 -44.93
C GLN A 949 1.72 -17.53 -45.31
N LEU A 950 1.89 -16.31 -44.80
CA LEU A 950 3.13 -15.51 -44.91
C LEU A 950 4.32 -16.25 -44.31
N TYR A 951 4.22 -16.82 -43.10
CA TYR A 951 5.29 -17.64 -42.54
C TYR A 951 5.61 -18.88 -43.42
N SER A 952 4.60 -19.51 -44.02
CA SER A 952 4.81 -20.63 -44.97
C SER A 952 5.51 -20.21 -46.27
N ASN A 953 5.17 -19.03 -46.80
CA ASN A 953 5.77 -18.46 -48.01
C ASN A 953 7.19 -17.96 -47.74
N LEU A 954 7.44 -17.27 -46.62
CA LEU A 954 8.75 -16.81 -46.20
C LEU A 954 9.73 -17.99 -45.98
N VAL A 955 9.26 -19.09 -45.39
CA VAL A 955 10.04 -20.35 -45.28
C VAL A 955 10.28 -21.03 -46.64
N ARG A 956 9.51 -20.69 -47.68
CA ARG A 956 9.70 -21.16 -49.06
C ARG A 956 10.71 -20.29 -49.82
N THR A 957 10.55 -18.97 -49.77
CA THR A 957 11.43 -18.00 -50.46
C THR A 957 12.85 -17.97 -49.87
N VAL A 958 13.01 -18.26 -48.58
CA VAL A 958 14.33 -18.48 -47.95
C VAL A 958 15.08 -19.70 -48.52
N LYS A 959 14.38 -20.65 -49.15
CA LYS A 959 14.95 -21.86 -49.78
C LYS A 959 15.19 -21.72 -51.29
N GLU A 960 14.78 -20.61 -51.90
CA GLU A 960 14.97 -20.37 -53.33
C GLU A 960 16.38 -19.85 -53.64
N GLN A 961 16.99 -20.39 -54.71
CA GLN A 961 18.42 -20.20 -55.02
C GLN A 961 18.73 -18.97 -55.88
N ASP A 962 17.76 -18.44 -56.63
CA ASP A 962 17.95 -17.25 -57.48
C ASP A 962 17.72 -15.97 -56.66
N SER A 963 18.77 -15.15 -56.54
CA SER A 963 18.77 -13.96 -55.69
C SER A 963 17.80 -12.88 -56.15
N ALA A 964 17.54 -12.75 -57.46
CA ALA A 964 16.63 -11.74 -58.00
C ALA A 964 15.17 -12.11 -57.72
N GLN A 965 14.81 -13.39 -57.91
CA GLN A 965 13.46 -13.90 -57.63
C GLN A 965 13.17 -13.86 -56.12
N ARG A 966 14.13 -14.31 -55.30
CA ARG A 966 14.04 -14.24 -53.84
C ARG A 966 13.88 -12.82 -53.32
N LEU A 967 14.60 -11.83 -53.88
CA LEU A 967 14.45 -10.44 -53.47
C LEU A 967 13.07 -9.87 -53.87
N HIS A 968 12.57 -10.18 -55.07
CA HIS A 968 11.21 -9.77 -55.47
C HIS A 968 10.11 -10.41 -54.60
N ALA A 969 10.25 -11.70 -54.28
CA ALA A 969 9.30 -12.40 -53.43
C ALA A 969 9.34 -11.87 -51.98
N LEU A 970 10.51 -11.59 -51.42
CA LEU A 970 10.66 -10.91 -50.13
C LEU A 970 10.02 -9.51 -50.13
N GLN A 971 10.11 -8.76 -51.25
CA GLN A 971 9.45 -7.46 -51.40
C GLN A 971 7.92 -7.57 -51.36
N LEU A 972 7.35 -8.60 -51.99
CA LEU A 972 5.90 -8.88 -51.99
C LEU A 972 5.42 -9.31 -50.60
N GLU A 973 6.13 -10.23 -49.95
CA GLU A 973 5.81 -10.69 -48.59
C GLU A 973 5.94 -9.54 -47.57
N LEU A 974 6.94 -8.66 -47.70
CA LEU A 974 7.08 -7.44 -46.90
C LEU A 974 5.88 -6.48 -47.11
N THR A 975 5.42 -6.32 -48.35
CA THR A 975 4.26 -5.47 -48.68
C THR A 975 2.98 -6.03 -48.06
N ALA A 976 2.81 -7.37 -48.08
CA ALA A 976 1.66 -8.03 -47.44
C ALA A 976 1.72 -7.97 -45.90
N VAL A 977 2.91 -8.10 -45.29
CA VAL A 977 3.11 -7.85 -43.85
C VAL A 977 2.79 -6.40 -43.49
N GLN A 978 3.21 -5.42 -44.30
CA GLN A 978 2.87 -4.01 -44.10
C GLN A 978 1.36 -3.77 -44.18
N LEU A 979 0.65 -4.40 -45.13
CA LEU A 979 -0.80 -4.28 -45.26
C LEU A 979 -1.54 -4.90 -44.06
N LEU A 980 -1.15 -6.09 -43.59
CA LEU A 980 -1.73 -6.71 -42.39
C LEU A 980 -1.42 -5.89 -41.13
N ARG A 981 -0.21 -5.34 -41.00
CA ARG A 981 0.17 -4.45 -39.90
C ARG A 981 -0.72 -3.21 -39.87
N GLN A 982 -0.99 -2.59 -41.02
CA GLN A 982 -1.88 -1.44 -41.11
C GLN A 982 -3.34 -1.80 -40.79
N GLN A 983 -3.83 -2.95 -41.27
CA GLN A 983 -5.17 -3.46 -40.90
C GLN A 983 -5.30 -3.73 -39.39
N LEU A 984 -4.23 -4.21 -38.75
CA LEU A 984 -4.19 -4.41 -37.30
C LEU A 984 -4.15 -3.07 -36.54
N GLU A 985 -3.35 -2.10 -37.00
CA GLU A 985 -3.30 -0.75 -36.42
C GLU A 985 -4.63 -0.01 -36.53
N ASP A 986 -5.32 -0.12 -37.67
CA ASP A 986 -6.65 0.48 -37.85
C ASP A 986 -7.72 -0.26 -37.02
N GLY A 987 -7.62 -1.58 -36.88
CA GLY A 987 -8.45 -2.36 -35.95
C GLY A 987 -8.26 -1.94 -34.49
N ILE A 988 -7.00 -1.77 -34.05
CA ILE A 988 -6.66 -1.29 -32.71
C ILE A 988 -7.28 0.09 -32.46
N LYS A 989 -7.14 1.05 -33.40
CA LYS A 989 -7.79 2.38 -33.29
C LYS A 989 -9.29 2.27 -33.10
N THR A 990 -9.98 1.42 -33.87
CA THR A 990 -11.44 1.27 -33.70
C THR A 990 -11.82 0.65 -32.36
N ASN A 991 -10.98 -0.22 -31.79
CA ASN A 991 -11.20 -0.81 -30.47
C ASN A 991 -10.89 0.20 -29.35
N GLU A 992 -9.88 1.06 -29.52
CA GLU A 992 -9.59 2.21 -28.66
C GLU A 992 -10.74 3.25 -28.69
N GLU A 993 -11.28 3.59 -29.87
CA GLU A 993 -12.47 4.44 -29.99
C GLU A 993 -13.70 3.84 -29.29
N LEU A 994 -13.94 2.53 -29.43
CA LEU A 994 -15.01 1.83 -28.72
C LEU A 994 -14.81 1.85 -27.20
N ARG A 995 -13.57 1.65 -26.74
CA ARG A 995 -13.19 1.75 -25.33
C ARG A 995 -13.41 3.17 -24.80
N ASP A 996 -13.01 4.21 -25.53
CA ASP A 996 -13.23 5.61 -25.17
C ASP A 996 -14.71 5.98 -25.11
N ASN A 997 -15.55 5.38 -25.97
CA ASN A 997 -17.00 5.54 -25.90
C ASN A 997 -17.56 4.88 -24.62
N LEU A 998 -17.16 3.64 -24.32
CA LEU A 998 -17.53 2.93 -23.09
C LEU A 998 -17.06 3.67 -21.82
N GLU A 999 -15.83 4.18 -21.80
CA GLU A 999 -15.25 4.91 -20.67
C GLU A 999 -15.98 6.26 -20.47
N ARG A 1000 -16.35 6.95 -21.56
CA ARG A 1000 -17.24 8.12 -21.52
C ARG A 1000 -18.64 7.78 -20.99
N ASP A 1001 -19.22 6.65 -21.34
CA ASP A 1001 -20.55 6.24 -20.86
C ASP A 1001 -20.54 5.76 -19.40
N ILE A 1002 -19.48 5.09 -18.96
CA ILE A 1002 -19.21 4.80 -17.55
C ILE A 1002 -19.05 6.11 -16.75
N HIS A 1003 -18.40 7.13 -17.32
CA HIS A 1003 -18.33 8.46 -16.69
C HIS A 1003 -19.67 9.20 -16.67
N LYS A 1004 -20.57 8.99 -17.66
CA LYS A 1004 -21.96 9.50 -17.61
C LYS A 1004 -22.77 8.77 -16.53
N ALA A 1005 -22.63 7.45 -16.40
CA ALA A 1005 -23.27 6.66 -15.35
C ALA A 1005 -22.82 7.13 -13.96
N LYS A 1006 -21.51 7.21 -13.71
CA LYS A 1006 -20.93 7.73 -12.45
C LYS A 1006 -21.34 9.17 -12.14
N LYS A 1007 -21.58 10.01 -13.15
CA LYS A 1007 -22.15 11.36 -12.96
C LYS A 1007 -23.64 11.35 -12.61
N ARG A 1008 -24.42 10.34 -13.05
CA ARG A 1008 -25.81 10.14 -12.62
C ARG A 1008 -25.86 9.59 -11.19
N GLU A 1009 -25.04 8.58 -10.88
CA GLU A 1009 -24.87 8.07 -9.50
C GLU A 1009 -24.45 9.19 -8.54
N GLY A 1010 -23.43 9.96 -8.88
CA GLY A 1010 -22.99 11.12 -8.09
C GLY A 1010 -24.01 12.25 -7.98
N ALA A 1011 -24.94 12.39 -8.94
CA ALA A 1011 -26.05 13.34 -8.84
C ALA A 1011 -27.14 12.84 -7.87
N VAL A 1012 -27.49 11.55 -7.92
CA VAL A 1012 -28.39 10.90 -6.95
C VAL A 1012 -27.80 10.96 -5.54
N GLN A 1013 -26.50 10.68 -5.40
CA GLN A 1013 -25.80 10.74 -4.12
C GLN A 1013 -25.64 12.18 -3.59
N LYS A 1014 -25.66 13.18 -4.48
CA LYS A 1014 -25.74 14.60 -4.09
C LYS A 1014 -27.15 15.00 -3.65
N GLN A 1015 -28.20 14.51 -4.31
CA GLN A 1015 -29.58 14.72 -3.83
C GLN A 1015 -29.83 14.05 -2.47
N LEU A 1016 -29.23 12.87 -2.23
CA LEU A 1016 -29.24 12.22 -0.92
C LEU A 1016 -28.58 13.09 0.16
N SER A 1017 -27.36 13.58 -0.07
CA SER A 1017 -26.67 14.43 0.91
C SER A 1017 -27.30 15.83 1.09
N ASP A 1018 -27.87 16.42 0.03
CA ASP A 1018 -28.70 17.63 0.15
C ASP A 1018 -29.96 17.35 1.01
N SER A 1019 -30.55 16.14 0.94
CA SER A 1019 -31.69 15.75 1.78
C SER A 1019 -31.32 15.46 3.25
N GLU A 1020 -30.15 14.85 3.51
CA GLU A 1020 -29.63 14.66 4.87
C GLU A 1020 -29.30 16.01 5.55
N SER A 1021 -28.86 17.01 4.78
CA SER A 1021 -28.58 18.36 5.28
C SER A 1021 -29.80 19.10 5.83
N LEU A 1022 -31.01 18.69 5.43
CA LEU A 1022 -32.29 19.24 5.90
C LEU A 1022 -32.89 18.47 7.10
N LEU A 1023 -32.27 17.36 7.52
CA LEU A 1023 -32.84 16.39 8.46
C LEU A 1023 -32.10 16.28 9.80
N THR A 1024 -31.16 17.19 10.09
CA THR A 1024 -30.43 17.26 11.37
C THR A 1024 -30.93 18.41 12.26
N PRO A 1025 -31.90 18.16 13.17
CA PRO A 1025 -32.30 19.16 14.16
C PRO A 1025 -31.25 19.31 15.26
N HIS A 1026 -30.53 20.44 15.27
CA HIS A 1026 -29.69 20.84 16.39
C HIS A 1026 -30.56 21.07 17.65
N LEU A 1027 -30.70 20.04 18.50
CA LEU A 1027 -31.50 20.08 19.72
C LEU A 1027 -30.61 19.98 20.97
N SER A 1028 -29.98 21.10 21.30
CA SER A 1028 -29.43 21.35 22.64
C SER A 1028 -30.57 21.51 23.65
N PHE A 1029 -30.97 20.41 24.31
CA PHE A 1029 -32.00 20.46 25.35
C PHE A 1029 -31.39 20.71 26.74
N HIS A 1030 -31.70 21.88 27.30
CA HIS A 1030 -31.46 22.19 28.72
C HIS A 1030 -32.82 22.39 29.42
N SER A 1031 -32.91 22.03 30.71
CA SER A 1031 -34.21 21.77 31.35
C SER A 1031 -34.98 23.03 31.80
N ALA A 1032 -36.32 23.01 31.70
CA ALA A 1032 -37.19 23.83 32.55
C ALA A 1032 -38.62 23.25 32.75
N CYS A 1033 -39.00 23.12 34.02
CA CYS A 1033 -40.36 23.16 34.60
C CYS A 1033 -41.54 22.26 34.11
N SER A 1034 -42.06 21.49 35.09
CA SER A 1034 -43.44 20.98 35.25
C SER A 1034 -44.46 22.14 35.47
N PRO A 1035 -45.81 21.95 35.50
CA PRO A 1035 -46.52 20.91 36.29
C PRO A 1035 -47.76 20.20 35.69
N ALA A 1036 -48.05 19.06 36.34
CA ALA A 1036 -49.30 18.32 36.66
C ALA A 1036 -50.69 18.99 36.46
N PRO A 1037 -51.85 18.26 36.53
CA PRO A 1037 -52.05 16.91 37.11
C PRO A 1037 -52.99 15.91 36.35
N VAL A 1038 -53.12 14.67 36.86
CA VAL A 1038 -54.37 14.10 37.44
C VAL A 1038 -54.19 12.60 37.86
N LEU A 1039 -54.19 12.38 39.18
CA LEU A 1039 -54.72 11.26 40.01
C LEU A 1039 -55.01 9.86 39.41
N LEU A 1040 -54.41 8.82 40.01
CA LEU A 1040 -55.00 7.77 40.91
C LEU A 1040 -53.86 6.74 41.21
N PHE A 1041 -53.44 6.44 42.45
CA PHE A 1041 -54.07 5.58 43.48
C PHE A 1041 -54.43 4.16 42.97
N LEU A 1042 -54.11 3.04 43.64
CA LEU A 1042 -53.71 2.82 45.05
C LEU A 1042 -53.04 1.42 45.27
N TYR A 1043 -52.50 1.22 46.49
CA TYR A 1043 -52.16 -0.04 47.18
C TYR A 1043 -50.84 -0.83 46.92
N VAL A 1044 -50.33 -1.35 48.04
CA VAL A 1044 -49.15 -2.19 48.37
C VAL A 1044 -49.58 -2.99 49.65
N PRO A 1045 -48.76 -3.75 50.41
CA PRO A 1045 -47.62 -4.65 50.16
C PRO A 1045 -47.93 -6.09 50.65
N ILE A 1046 -46.94 -7.01 50.76
CA ILE A 1046 -46.58 -7.79 52.01
C ILE A 1046 -45.63 -8.99 51.75
N TYR A 1047 -44.42 -8.94 52.36
CA TYR A 1047 -43.57 -10.03 52.91
C TYR A 1047 -43.06 -11.19 52.00
N ARG A 1048 -42.10 -12.07 52.40
CA ARG A 1048 -40.77 -11.91 53.08
C ARG A 1048 -40.04 -13.29 53.17
N LEU A 1049 -38.70 -13.27 53.33
CA LEU A 1049 -37.86 -14.23 54.10
C LEU A 1049 -37.38 -15.58 53.48
N LEU A 1050 -36.16 -15.99 53.93
CA LEU A 1050 -35.52 -17.35 53.91
C LEU A 1050 -35.00 -17.89 52.54
N ILE A 1051 -33.95 -18.73 52.42
CA ILE A 1051 -32.67 -19.03 53.14
C ILE A 1051 -31.86 -20.01 52.22
N THR A 1052 -30.53 -20.28 52.18
CA THR A 1052 -29.27 -20.02 52.94
C THR A 1052 -28.04 -20.15 51.99
N SER A 1053 -26.83 -19.83 52.48
CA SER A 1053 -25.52 -20.47 52.13
C SER A 1053 -24.73 -19.99 50.89
N SER A 1054 -23.41 -19.71 50.95
CA SER A 1054 -22.53 -19.51 52.12
C SER A 1054 -21.33 -18.58 51.85
N SER A 1055 -21.03 -17.79 52.88
CA SER A 1055 -19.72 -17.42 53.45
C SER A 1055 -18.43 -18.10 52.94
N ALA A 1056 -17.23 -17.52 53.09
CA ALA A 1056 -16.80 -16.13 53.40
C ALA A 1056 -15.26 -16.09 53.46
N CYS A 1057 -14.64 -14.91 53.25
CA CYS A 1057 -13.45 -14.49 54.01
C CYS A 1057 -13.25 -12.97 53.90
N VAL A 1058 -12.76 -12.31 54.96
CA VAL A 1058 -12.59 -10.83 55.01
C VAL A 1058 -11.42 -10.44 55.93
N PHE A 1059 -10.88 -9.24 55.67
CA PHE A 1059 -10.34 -8.25 56.63
C PHE A 1059 -8.82 -8.09 56.92
N PHE A 1060 -8.42 -6.80 56.87
CA PHE A 1060 -7.19 -6.16 57.38
C PHE A 1060 -5.84 -6.56 56.70
N HIS A 1061 -4.78 -5.73 56.69
CA HIS A 1061 -4.51 -4.56 57.56
C HIS A 1061 -3.94 -3.31 56.82
N CYS A 1062 -3.73 -2.22 57.58
CA CYS A 1062 -3.46 -0.85 57.12
C CYS A 1062 -2.07 -0.57 56.50
N SER A 1063 -2.04 0.57 55.79
CA SER A 1063 -0.89 1.34 55.31
C SER A 1063 0.27 1.51 56.30
N LEU A 1064 1.51 1.56 55.79
CA LEU A 1064 2.62 2.29 56.41
C LEU A 1064 3.65 2.72 55.35
N SER A 1065 4.30 3.87 55.58
CA SER A 1065 5.30 4.47 54.69
C SER A 1065 6.70 4.32 55.26
N LYS A 1066 7.70 4.05 54.39
CA LYS A 1066 9.01 4.72 54.39
C LYS A 1066 9.88 4.36 53.18
N CYS A 1067 10.77 5.29 52.84
CA CYS A 1067 11.84 5.15 51.84
C CYS A 1067 13.13 4.61 52.49
N VAL A 1068 14.24 4.61 51.72
CA VAL A 1068 15.63 4.30 52.14
C VAL A 1068 15.84 2.78 52.30
N ASP A 1069 16.73 2.11 51.56
CA ASP A 1069 18.11 2.47 51.21
C ASP A 1069 18.59 2.03 49.80
N SER A 1070 19.78 2.46 49.40
CA SER A 1070 20.53 1.91 48.26
C SER A 1070 22.04 1.95 48.50
N PRO A 1071 22.76 0.88 48.13
CA PRO A 1071 24.09 1.04 47.53
C PRO A 1071 24.23 0.13 46.27
N LEU A 1072 24.88 0.49 45.15
CA LEU A 1072 26.25 1.02 44.96
C LEU A 1072 27.30 0.02 45.51
N ILE A 1073 28.36 -0.39 44.81
CA ILE A 1073 29.03 0.16 43.62
C ILE A 1073 29.88 -0.95 42.95
N CYS A 1074 30.52 -0.63 41.80
CA CYS A 1074 31.50 -1.43 41.03
C CYS A 1074 30.96 -2.61 40.18
N SER A 1075 31.53 -3.02 39.04
CA SER A 1075 32.55 -2.58 38.04
C SER A 1075 33.02 -3.90 37.33
N VAL A 1076 33.67 -4.00 36.16
CA VAL A 1076 34.04 -3.04 35.09
C VAL A 1076 34.34 -3.82 33.78
N LEU A 1077 34.12 -3.19 32.62
CA LEU A 1077 34.67 -3.44 31.26
C LEU A 1077 34.68 -4.84 30.57
N SER A 1078 34.44 -4.78 29.26
CA SER A 1078 35.02 -5.61 28.18
C SER A 1078 34.68 -7.11 28.10
N LYS A 1079 33.61 -7.41 27.36
CA LYS A 1079 33.78 -7.89 25.98
C LYS A 1079 32.59 -7.53 25.09
#